data_AF-A0A084U4L5-F1
#
_entry.id   AF-A0A084U4L5-F1
#
_cell.length_a   1.000
_cell.length_b   1.000
_cell.length_c   1.000
_cell.angle_alpha   90.00
_cell.angle_beta   90.00
_cell.angle_gamma   90.00
#
_symmetry.space_group_name_H-M   'P 1'
#
loop_
_entity.id
_entity.type
_entity.pdbx_description
1 polymer ?
#
loop_
_entity_poly.entity_id
_entity_poly.type
_entity_poly.pdbx_seq_one_letter_code
_entity_poly.pdbx_strand_id
1 'polypeptide(L)'
;MNQGLINISNKFKATFGKIRKNKSEKSGASREFIAKLSRGLMLPIAILPVAGIFLGVGSAIVNNAGGDAGLTLFGNFLKVPGDVIFGALPVLFAIAIAIAFTRDAGPAGLSALVGFLVFSGLQSAVISSGTAVTDASGAVVGYNILFYGPGSLGIKDYGLPASLFGNVLGINQLVTSVFGGFIVGFTVSFLYNKFKNIELPKVLGFFNGVRFIPIITFALMIPIAFLVLILWPLIGTAFNYLGQVLGGNLFGFNSFIFGYIERSLVPFGLHHAFYSPLWYTQVGGSLDLTQMAMTSGGLKLGLNGTQSTWLQIAQSFGYTGANSVAGDQNLWFFANSYLVGRTVNVVNGTTEMMNTIAGTHTITFSDLSAVSGIPGIGQASGASGVNIGQYLQGKYVFMMFGLPAAAAAMVMACPKENRKMSLSIVASAGFTAFLTGITEPLEFTFLFLAPWLFWGFHAFMCALAFGLMNWIGLIFPSVAPHIGMTFSGGIIDWVIYGGIQIQYGSNAWWSLVFGVIYLPIYFFFFLWAIKKFDIATPGRGENTKLFTKADWKSKTGESATQVQTSGNLNITENRALAIQVVKAYGGFDNIKNVDACITKLRIQVANQDIVDGNKLTSELGASGVIKPSKQSVYAVYGAKADRIKNEINEMIYEIEQNPSLKDEFLKYGDNEPVKSLTSQSTQEEKSDEKIIVKAPVSGKVVPLEEVPDDTFAQQMMGTGVAIIPSASTFVAPINGTMSLVFETGHAYTFESKKGTQILIHIGIDSINLKDKDGKDVNPFTPKVKTGDAIKVDNVIANVKLNQLKDYAKSIVTPIIVLDESLKGREVKILKKSGNVTKGEPLFEIGPVKAKSN
;
A
#
# COMPACT_ATOMS: atom_id res chain seq x y z
N MET A 1 -32.25 6.39 46.62
CA MET A 1 -31.92 7.00 45.30
C MET A 1 -30.48 6.78 44.84
N ASN A 2 -29.47 6.65 45.71
CA ASN A 2 -28.05 6.57 45.26
C ASN A 2 -27.61 5.27 44.56
N GLN A 3 -28.17 4.09 44.89
CA GLN A 3 -27.73 2.83 44.26
C GLN A 3 -28.22 2.65 42.82
N GLY A 4 -29.39 3.20 42.46
CA GLY A 4 -29.93 3.13 41.09
C GLY A 4 -29.12 3.95 40.09
N LEU A 5 -28.65 5.14 40.47
CA LEU A 5 -27.83 6.02 39.64
C LEU A 5 -26.42 5.46 39.39
N ILE A 6 -25.84 4.77 40.39
CA ILE A 6 -24.54 4.10 40.25
C ILE A 6 -24.65 2.92 39.28
N ASN A 7 -25.74 2.16 39.32
CA ASN A 7 -25.96 1.02 38.43
C ASN A 7 -26.20 1.45 36.97
N ILE A 8 -26.89 2.57 36.76
CA ILE A 8 -27.08 3.19 35.43
C ILE A 8 -25.75 3.71 34.89
N SER A 9 -24.95 4.41 35.70
CA SER A 9 -23.61 4.90 35.31
C SER A 9 -22.65 3.78 34.92
N ASN A 10 -22.66 2.67 35.68
CA ASN A 10 -21.83 1.50 35.38
C ASN A 10 -22.29 0.76 34.11
N LYS A 11 -23.60 0.61 33.88
CA LYS A 11 -24.12 0.10 32.60
C LYS A 11 -23.78 1.03 31.44
N PHE A 12 -23.86 2.34 31.63
CA PHE A 12 -23.51 3.33 30.59
C PHE A 12 -22.02 3.27 30.24
N LYS A 13 -21.12 3.21 31.25
CA LYS A 13 -19.67 3.04 31.04
C LYS A 13 -19.33 1.69 30.38
N ALA A 14 -20.01 0.61 30.74
CA ALA A 14 -19.79 -0.70 30.12
C ALA A 14 -20.26 -0.73 28.65
N THR A 15 -21.39 -0.11 28.34
CA THR A 15 -21.92 0.00 26.97
C THR A 15 -21.04 0.89 26.11
N PHE A 16 -20.63 2.07 26.61
CA PHE A 16 -19.69 2.95 25.90
C PHE A 16 -18.29 2.33 25.79
N GLY A 17 -17.83 1.57 26.79
CA GLY A 17 -16.59 0.80 26.74
C GLY A 17 -16.61 -0.26 25.65
N LYS A 18 -17.72 -1.02 25.53
CA LYS A 18 -17.93 -1.98 24.43
C LYS A 18 -17.99 -1.30 23.06
N ILE A 19 -18.69 -0.16 22.94
CA ILE A 19 -18.75 0.61 21.69
C ILE A 19 -17.36 1.13 21.30
N ARG A 20 -16.57 1.62 22.27
CA ARG A 20 -15.21 2.14 22.03
C ARG A 20 -14.22 1.03 21.67
N LYS A 21 -14.32 -0.15 22.28
CA LYS A 21 -13.49 -1.33 21.96
C LYS A 21 -13.82 -1.90 20.58
N ASN A 22 -15.11 -2.04 20.24
CA ASN A 22 -15.56 -2.42 18.89
C ASN A 22 -15.13 -1.39 17.83
N LYS A 23 -15.12 -0.08 18.16
CA LYS A 23 -14.68 0.98 17.24
C LYS A 23 -13.16 0.93 17.02
N SER A 24 -12.38 0.59 18.06
CA SER A 24 -10.92 0.40 17.99
C SER A 24 -10.54 -0.80 17.10
N GLU A 25 -11.11 -1.98 17.36
CA GLU A 25 -10.86 -3.20 16.56
C GLU A 25 -11.34 -3.04 15.11
N LYS A 26 -12.55 -2.49 14.88
CA LYS A 26 -13.02 -2.18 13.52
C LYS A 26 -12.14 -1.16 12.80
N SER A 27 -11.57 -0.18 13.53
CA SER A 27 -10.64 0.80 12.94
C SER A 27 -9.28 0.20 12.57
N GLY A 28 -8.82 -0.82 13.29
CA GLY A 28 -7.57 -1.53 12.97
C GLY A 28 -7.74 -2.35 11.69
N ALA A 29 -8.82 -3.14 11.62
CA ALA A 29 -9.16 -3.93 10.45
C ALA A 29 -9.44 -3.07 9.21
N SER A 30 -10.13 -1.94 9.37
CA SER A 30 -10.38 -1.03 8.24
C SER A 30 -9.11 -0.36 7.74
N ARG A 31 -8.18 0.03 8.63
CA ARG A 31 -6.86 0.57 8.25
C ARG A 31 -6.00 -0.44 7.52
N GLU A 32 -5.97 -1.70 7.97
CA GLU A 32 -5.23 -2.77 7.31
C GLU A 32 -5.80 -3.07 5.92
N PHE A 33 -7.13 -3.18 5.81
CA PHE A 33 -7.81 -3.35 4.53
C PHE A 33 -7.46 -2.22 3.55
N ILE A 34 -7.57 -0.97 4.02
CA ILE A 34 -7.24 0.23 3.25
C ILE A 34 -5.77 0.22 2.79
N ALA A 35 -4.84 -0.17 3.66
CA ALA A 35 -3.43 -0.22 3.32
C ALA A 35 -3.13 -1.27 2.24
N LYS A 36 -3.75 -2.46 2.34
CA LYS A 36 -3.64 -3.51 1.32
C LYS A 36 -4.28 -3.10 0.00
N LEU A 37 -5.44 -2.46 0.06
CA LEU A 37 -6.11 -1.91 -1.13
C LEU A 37 -5.22 -0.88 -1.83
N SER A 38 -4.69 0.10 -1.09
CA SER A 38 -3.76 1.11 -1.63
C SER A 38 -2.55 0.47 -2.34
N ARG A 39 -1.92 -0.54 -1.71
CA ARG A 39 -0.81 -1.29 -2.32
C ARG A 39 -1.24 -2.03 -3.59
N GLY A 40 -2.38 -2.70 -3.56
CA GLY A 40 -2.92 -3.42 -4.72
C GLY A 40 -3.29 -2.49 -5.88
N LEU A 41 -3.69 -1.26 -5.60
CA LEU A 41 -3.95 -0.27 -6.64
C LEU A 41 -2.66 0.26 -7.28
N MET A 42 -1.57 0.38 -6.51
CA MET A 42 -0.33 0.99 -6.99
C MET A 42 0.36 0.17 -8.08
N LEU A 43 0.28 -1.16 -8.03
CA LEU A 43 1.04 -2.04 -8.93
C LEU A 43 0.66 -1.84 -10.42
N PRO A 44 -0.63 -1.85 -10.83
CA PRO A 44 -1.00 -1.51 -12.21
C PRO A 44 -0.80 -0.02 -12.53
N ILE A 45 -0.99 0.87 -11.55
CA ILE A 45 -0.84 2.32 -11.77
C ILE A 45 0.62 2.68 -12.12
N ALA A 46 1.60 1.95 -11.59
CA ALA A 46 3.02 2.21 -11.83
C ALA A 46 3.45 2.07 -13.29
N ILE A 47 2.76 1.27 -14.11
CA ILE A 47 3.08 1.11 -15.54
C ILE A 47 2.37 2.11 -16.46
N LEU A 48 1.33 2.79 -15.96
CA LEU A 48 0.57 3.79 -16.73
C LEU A 48 1.38 4.97 -17.24
N PRO A 49 2.39 5.53 -16.52
CA PRO A 49 3.23 6.58 -17.10
C PRO A 49 3.98 6.13 -18.34
N VAL A 50 4.61 4.96 -18.28
CA VAL A 50 5.31 4.41 -19.46
C VAL A 50 4.31 4.14 -20.58
N ALA A 51 3.20 3.44 -20.28
CA ALA A 51 2.18 3.11 -21.28
C ALA A 51 1.61 4.36 -21.97
N GLY A 52 1.29 5.40 -21.21
CA GLY A 52 0.77 6.63 -21.80
C GLY A 52 1.83 7.45 -22.51
N ILE A 53 3.11 7.43 -22.12
CA ILE A 53 4.17 8.12 -22.88
C ILE A 53 4.22 7.55 -24.30
N PHE A 54 4.24 6.21 -24.41
CA PHE A 54 4.20 5.52 -25.70
C PHE A 54 2.94 5.89 -26.50
N LEU A 55 1.78 5.91 -25.84
CA LEU A 55 0.51 6.30 -26.47
C LEU A 55 0.49 7.77 -26.94
N GLY A 56 0.93 8.70 -26.10
CA GLY A 56 0.91 10.14 -26.34
C GLY A 56 1.94 10.56 -27.39
N VAL A 57 3.18 10.06 -27.29
CA VAL A 57 4.22 10.31 -28.29
C VAL A 57 3.86 9.66 -29.63
N GLY A 58 3.38 8.42 -29.62
CA GLY A 58 2.91 7.74 -30.83
C GLY A 58 1.78 8.52 -31.51
N SER A 59 0.78 8.95 -30.75
CA SER A 59 -0.33 9.76 -31.27
C SER A 59 0.14 11.11 -31.82
N ALA A 60 1.07 11.78 -31.15
CA ALA A 60 1.67 13.02 -31.65
C ALA A 60 2.40 12.80 -32.98
N ILE A 61 3.13 11.70 -33.14
CA ILE A 61 3.80 11.36 -34.42
C ILE A 61 2.76 11.14 -35.52
N VAL A 62 1.72 10.34 -35.27
CA VAL A 62 0.67 10.09 -36.27
C VAL A 62 -0.05 11.39 -36.65
N ASN A 63 -0.30 12.27 -35.68
CA ASN A 63 -0.99 13.54 -35.93
C ASN A 63 -0.12 14.53 -36.72
N ASN A 64 1.21 14.43 -36.62
CA ASN A 64 2.17 15.28 -37.35
C ASN A 64 2.76 14.61 -38.60
N ALA A 65 2.32 13.40 -38.95
CA ALA A 65 2.90 12.64 -40.06
C ALA A 65 2.67 13.29 -41.44
N GLY A 66 1.71 14.22 -41.56
CA GLY A 66 1.48 14.96 -42.81
C GLY A 66 1.12 14.07 -44.02
N GLY A 67 0.59 12.87 -43.77
CA GLY A 67 0.30 11.88 -44.81
C GLY A 67 1.45 10.90 -45.11
N ASP A 68 2.61 11.04 -44.46
CA ASP A 68 3.70 10.08 -44.58
C ASP A 68 3.30 8.73 -43.95
N ALA A 69 3.28 7.70 -44.78
CA ALA A 69 2.86 6.36 -44.38
C ALA A 69 3.83 5.72 -43.38
N GLY A 70 5.14 6.04 -43.47
CA GLY A 70 6.17 5.51 -42.59
C GLY A 70 6.09 6.06 -41.17
N LEU A 71 5.95 7.38 -41.02
CA LEU A 71 5.72 8.08 -39.76
C LEU A 71 4.37 7.68 -39.15
N THR A 72 3.32 7.54 -39.97
CA THR A 72 2.02 7.04 -39.51
C THR A 72 2.13 5.62 -38.96
N LEU A 73 2.82 4.72 -39.68
CA LEU A 73 3.05 3.35 -39.24
C LEU A 73 3.89 3.32 -37.95
N PHE A 74 4.97 4.10 -37.88
CA PHE A 74 5.84 4.17 -36.70
C PHE A 74 5.12 4.74 -35.48
N GLY A 75 4.34 5.81 -35.66
CA GLY A 75 3.51 6.37 -34.60
C GLY A 75 2.46 5.38 -34.11
N ASN A 76 1.76 4.68 -35.02
CA ASN A 76 0.82 3.62 -34.65
C ASN A 76 1.51 2.47 -33.92
N PHE A 77 2.70 2.05 -34.38
CA PHE A 77 3.52 1.03 -33.70
C PHE A 77 3.86 1.45 -32.26
N LEU A 78 4.23 2.72 -32.04
CA LEU A 78 4.51 3.27 -30.71
C LEU A 78 3.27 3.34 -29.82
N LYS A 79 2.06 3.48 -30.37
CA LYS A 79 0.81 3.49 -29.59
C LYS A 79 0.46 2.11 -29.02
N VAL A 80 0.80 1.02 -29.72
CA VAL A 80 0.37 -0.35 -29.37
C VAL A 80 0.67 -0.75 -27.92
N PRO A 81 1.89 -0.56 -27.36
CA PRO A 81 2.15 -0.90 -25.97
C PRO A 81 1.24 -0.18 -24.99
N GLY A 82 0.92 1.10 -25.26
CA GLY A 82 -0.01 1.88 -24.46
C GLY A 82 -1.41 1.30 -24.52
N ASP A 83 -1.94 1.11 -25.73
CA ASP A 83 -3.29 0.59 -25.96
C ASP A 83 -3.51 -0.77 -25.28
N VAL A 84 -2.52 -1.67 -25.34
CA VAL A 84 -2.57 -2.98 -24.69
C VAL A 84 -2.67 -2.86 -23.17
N ILE A 85 -1.88 -1.98 -22.55
CA ILE A 85 -1.89 -1.81 -21.08
C ILE A 85 -3.20 -1.16 -20.62
N PHE A 86 -3.68 -0.13 -21.31
CA PHE A 86 -4.96 0.52 -20.98
C PHE A 86 -6.15 -0.43 -21.18
N GLY A 87 -6.15 -1.21 -22.27
CA GLY A 87 -7.17 -2.23 -22.53
C GLY A 87 -7.14 -3.38 -21.52
N ALA A 88 -5.99 -3.68 -20.91
CA ALA A 88 -5.84 -4.73 -19.91
C ALA A 88 -6.06 -4.25 -18.45
N LEU A 89 -6.38 -2.97 -18.21
CA LEU A 89 -6.53 -2.41 -16.87
C LEU A 89 -7.38 -3.27 -15.91
N PRO A 90 -8.60 -3.73 -16.29
CA PRO A 90 -9.43 -4.54 -15.40
C PRO A 90 -8.74 -5.83 -14.93
N VAL A 91 -8.03 -6.55 -15.83
CA VAL A 91 -7.34 -7.79 -15.46
C VAL A 91 -6.10 -7.51 -14.61
N LEU A 92 -5.37 -6.43 -14.89
CA LEU A 92 -4.20 -6.02 -14.12
C LEU A 92 -4.60 -5.70 -12.67
N PHE A 93 -5.73 -5.03 -12.47
CA PHE A 93 -6.29 -4.81 -11.13
C PHE A 93 -6.78 -6.09 -10.46
N ALA A 94 -7.34 -7.06 -11.20
CA ALA A 94 -7.70 -8.36 -10.62
C ALA A 94 -6.48 -9.07 -10.02
N ILE A 95 -5.39 -9.12 -10.79
CA ILE A 95 -4.12 -9.74 -10.38
C ILE A 95 -3.52 -8.97 -9.19
N ALA A 96 -3.45 -7.66 -9.28
CA ALA A 96 -2.81 -6.84 -8.25
C ALA A 96 -3.55 -6.86 -6.91
N ILE A 97 -4.89 -6.83 -6.93
CA ILE A 97 -5.70 -6.99 -5.71
C ILE A 97 -5.49 -8.40 -5.13
N ALA A 98 -5.49 -9.45 -5.96
CA ALA A 98 -5.24 -10.80 -5.50
C ALA A 98 -3.88 -10.95 -4.80
N ILE A 99 -2.82 -10.40 -5.39
CA ILE A 99 -1.46 -10.42 -4.83
C ILE A 99 -1.41 -9.64 -3.50
N ALA A 100 -1.93 -8.41 -3.49
CA ALA A 100 -1.86 -7.53 -2.32
C ALA A 100 -2.58 -8.10 -1.08
N PHE A 101 -3.66 -8.85 -1.28
CA PHE A 101 -4.44 -9.45 -0.19
C PHE A 101 -4.00 -10.89 0.18
N THR A 102 -3.01 -11.45 -0.52
CA THR A 102 -2.51 -12.82 -0.28
C THR A 102 -1.05 -12.88 0.18
N ARG A 103 -0.49 -11.74 0.61
CA ARG A 103 0.93 -11.59 0.99
C ARG A 103 1.86 -11.92 -0.17
N ASP A 104 1.56 -11.35 -1.33
CA ASP A 104 2.37 -11.43 -2.53
C ASP A 104 2.52 -12.87 -3.09
N ALA A 105 1.48 -13.69 -2.93
CA ALA A 105 1.48 -15.06 -3.40
C ALA A 105 1.27 -15.16 -4.92
N GLY A 106 2.29 -15.61 -5.65
CA GLY A 106 2.23 -15.83 -7.10
C GLY A 106 1.03 -16.66 -7.60
N PRO A 107 0.66 -17.79 -6.96
CA PRO A 107 -0.50 -18.59 -7.39
C PRO A 107 -1.84 -17.85 -7.30
N ALA A 108 -1.96 -16.86 -6.41
CA ALA A 108 -3.16 -16.03 -6.33
C ALA A 108 -3.28 -15.11 -7.56
N GLY A 109 -2.18 -14.54 -8.04
CA GLY A 109 -2.16 -13.75 -9.27
C GLY A 109 -2.60 -14.56 -10.49
N LEU A 110 -2.05 -15.78 -10.66
CA LEU A 110 -2.47 -16.67 -11.74
C LEU A 110 -3.95 -17.06 -11.62
N SER A 111 -4.41 -17.36 -10.42
CA SER A 111 -5.83 -17.68 -10.17
C SER A 111 -6.75 -16.50 -10.50
N ALA A 112 -6.31 -15.27 -10.27
CA ALA A 112 -7.07 -14.07 -10.61
C ALA A 112 -7.15 -13.83 -12.11
N LEU A 113 -6.06 -14.09 -12.86
CA LEU A 113 -6.10 -14.06 -14.32
C LEU A 113 -7.10 -15.09 -14.87
N VAL A 114 -7.01 -16.34 -14.41
CA VAL A 114 -7.95 -17.42 -14.80
C VAL A 114 -9.38 -17.02 -14.44
N GLY A 115 -9.60 -16.54 -13.21
CA GLY A 115 -10.91 -16.09 -12.75
C GLY A 115 -11.47 -14.96 -13.63
N PHE A 116 -10.65 -13.99 -14.02
CA PHE A 116 -11.08 -12.86 -14.84
C PHE A 116 -11.46 -13.30 -16.26
N LEU A 117 -10.69 -14.19 -16.87
CA LEU A 117 -11.00 -14.73 -18.20
C LEU A 117 -12.31 -15.52 -18.19
N VAL A 118 -12.53 -16.38 -17.17
CA VAL A 118 -13.78 -17.14 -17.02
C VAL A 118 -14.95 -16.21 -16.78
N PHE A 119 -14.80 -15.25 -15.86
CA PHE A 119 -15.79 -14.22 -15.56
C PHE A 119 -16.20 -13.41 -16.80
N SER A 120 -15.23 -13.06 -17.66
CA SER A 120 -15.48 -12.33 -18.90
C SER A 120 -16.16 -13.22 -19.96
N GLY A 121 -15.66 -14.44 -20.15
CA GLY A 121 -16.18 -15.38 -21.15
C GLY A 121 -17.64 -15.78 -20.88
N LEU A 122 -18.02 -15.94 -19.61
CA LEU A 122 -19.39 -16.23 -19.21
C LEU A 122 -20.37 -15.11 -19.57
N GLN A 123 -19.93 -13.85 -19.48
CA GLN A 123 -20.74 -12.70 -19.89
C GLN A 123 -20.87 -12.63 -21.42
N SER A 124 -19.78 -12.87 -22.16
CA SER A 124 -19.77 -12.91 -23.63
C SER A 124 -20.79 -13.90 -24.20
N ALA A 125 -20.99 -15.05 -23.54
CA ALA A 125 -21.99 -16.04 -23.96
C ALA A 125 -23.43 -15.49 -23.94
N VAL A 126 -23.70 -14.48 -23.10
CA VAL A 126 -25.01 -13.82 -22.98
C VAL A 126 -25.09 -12.56 -23.85
N ILE A 127 -23.94 -11.91 -24.11
CA ILE A 127 -23.81 -10.67 -24.90
C ILE A 127 -23.35 -11.03 -26.31
N SER A 128 -24.31 -11.40 -27.16
CA SER A 128 -24.04 -11.85 -28.53
C SER A 128 -24.73 -10.96 -29.57
N SER A 129 -24.35 -11.11 -30.84
CA SER A 129 -24.92 -10.35 -31.97
C SER A 129 -26.45 -10.46 -32.05
N GLY A 130 -27.03 -11.60 -31.63
CA GLY A 130 -28.48 -11.81 -31.61
C GLY A 130 -29.23 -11.05 -30.51
N THR A 131 -28.51 -10.45 -29.56
CA THR A 131 -29.07 -9.60 -28.50
C THR A 131 -28.91 -8.11 -28.80
N ALA A 132 -28.16 -7.73 -29.83
CA ALA A 132 -27.90 -6.35 -30.18
C ALA A 132 -29.16 -5.67 -30.73
N VAL A 133 -29.42 -4.45 -30.26
CA VAL A 133 -30.48 -3.56 -30.75
C VAL A 133 -29.81 -2.51 -31.63
N THR A 134 -30.23 -2.42 -32.89
CA THR A 134 -29.71 -1.43 -33.83
C THR A 134 -30.73 -0.34 -34.12
N ASP A 135 -30.27 0.89 -34.33
CA ASP A 135 -31.12 1.96 -34.84
C ASP A 135 -31.35 1.86 -36.37
N ALA A 136 -32.09 2.83 -36.93
CA ALA A 136 -32.39 2.91 -38.36
C ALA A 136 -31.14 3.06 -39.26
N SER A 137 -30.00 3.44 -38.69
CA SER A 137 -28.71 3.53 -39.40
C SER A 137 -27.90 2.22 -39.34
N GLY A 138 -28.41 1.19 -38.63
CA GLY A 138 -27.72 -0.07 -38.39
C GLY A 138 -26.69 -0.01 -37.27
N ALA A 139 -26.60 1.10 -36.52
CA ALA A 139 -25.68 1.24 -35.39
C ALA A 139 -26.24 0.54 -34.15
N VAL A 140 -25.42 -0.24 -33.43
CA VAL A 140 -25.83 -0.90 -32.18
C VAL A 140 -26.03 0.14 -31.10
N VAL A 141 -27.28 0.41 -30.74
CA VAL A 141 -27.68 1.37 -29.69
C VAL A 141 -27.89 0.71 -28.33
N GLY A 142 -28.02 -0.61 -28.29
CA GLY A 142 -28.23 -1.33 -27.04
C GLY A 142 -28.12 -2.85 -27.17
N TYR A 143 -28.37 -3.53 -26.05
CA TYR A 143 -28.47 -4.98 -25.99
C TYR A 143 -29.65 -5.41 -25.11
N ASN A 144 -30.42 -6.38 -25.60
CA ASN A 144 -31.49 -7.06 -24.88
C ASN A 144 -30.94 -8.36 -24.29
N ILE A 145 -30.45 -8.30 -23.05
CA ILE A 145 -29.94 -9.47 -22.33
C ILE A 145 -31.02 -9.98 -21.37
N LEU A 146 -31.09 -11.31 -21.15
CA LEU A 146 -31.99 -12.07 -20.25
C LEU A 146 -33.02 -11.27 -19.41
N PHE A 147 -32.57 -10.46 -18.44
CA PHE A 147 -33.43 -9.77 -17.45
C PHE A 147 -33.87 -8.35 -17.86
N TYR A 148 -33.29 -7.82 -18.93
CA TYR A 148 -33.42 -6.45 -19.39
C TYR A 148 -33.80 -6.44 -20.88
N GLY A 149 -35.09 -6.68 -21.13
CA GLY A 149 -35.72 -6.46 -22.43
C GLY A 149 -36.51 -5.14 -22.48
N PRO A 150 -37.07 -4.79 -23.65
CA PRO A 150 -37.88 -3.59 -23.84
C PRO A 150 -39.04 -3.54 -22.81
N GLY A 151 -39.16 -2.43 -22.07
CA GLY A 151 -40.22 -2.23 -21.07
C GLY A 151 -39.99 -2.88 -19.70
N SER A 152 -38.87 -3.56 -19.47
CA SER A 152 -38.49 -4.08 -18.14
C SER A 152 -37.84 -2.99 -17.26
N LEU A 153 -38.22 -2.90 -15.99
CA LEU A 153 -37.53 -2.12 -14.94
C LEU A 153 -37.31 -0.61 -15.23
N GLY A 154 -38.19 0.04 -16.00
CA GLY A 154 -38.09 1.47 -16.29
C GLY A 154 -37.00 1.85 -17.29
N ILE A 155 -36.47 0.86 -18.02
CA ILE A 155 -35.52 1.05 -19.11
C ILE A 155 -36.31 1.33 -20.39
N LYS A 156 -35.93 2.38 -21.14
CA LYS A 156 -36.60 2.84 -22.38
C LYS A 156 -36.69 1.71 -23.42
N ASP A 157 -37.51 1.92 -24.45
CA ASP A 157 -37.93 0.93 -25.49
C ASP A 157 -36.79 0.18 -26.24
N TYR A 158 -35.52 0.49 -26.00
CA TYR A 158 -34.34 0.00 -26.72
C TYR A 158 -33.44 -0.97 -25.92
N GLY A 159 -33.85 -1.40 -24.72
CA GLY A 159 -33.04 -2.30 -23.87
C GLY A 159 -31.89 -1.60 -23.14
N LEU A 160 -30.85 -2.34 -22.74
CA LEU A 160 -29.69 -1.75 -22.05
C LEU A 160 -28.83 -0.93 -23.02
N PRO A 161 -28.38 0.28 -22.65
CA PRO A 161 -27.59 1.11 -23.55
C PRO A 161 -26.25 0.47 -23.92
N ALA A 162 -25.83 0.62 -25.18
CA ALA A 162 -24.59 0.05 -25.71
C ALA A 162 -23.34 0.46 -24.92
N SER A 163 -23.38 1.61 -24.23
CA SER A 163 -22.31 2.09 -23.36
C SER A 163 -22.02 1.20 -22.14
N LEU A 164 -22.92 0.29 -21.78
CA LEU A 164 -22.69 -0.70 -20.72
C LEU A 164 -21.92 -1.93 -21.21
N PHE A 165 -21.63 -2.02 -22.52
CA PHE A 165 -21.00 -3.17 -23.15
C PHE A 165 -19.72 -2.79 -23.87
N GLY A 166 -18.75 -3.68 -23.87
CA GLY A 166 -17.45 -3.42 -24.45
C GLY A 166 -16.61 -4.67 -24.60
N ASN A 167 -15.41 -4.49 -25.13
CA ASN A 167 -14.45 -5.56 -25.35
C ASN A 167 -13.22 -5.35 -24.45
N VAL A 168 -12.82 -6.40 -23.73
CA VAL A 168 -11.60 -6.40 -22.93
C VAL A 168 -10.86 -7.70 -23.25
N LEU A 169 -9.60 -7.58 -23.69
CA LEU A 169 -8.77 -8.72 -24.14
C LEU A 169 -9.43 -9.58 -25.23
N GLY A 170 -10.19 -8.97 -26.14
CA GLY A 170 -10.90 -9.70 -27.20
C GLY A 170 -12.23 -10.32 -26.76
N ILE A 171 -12.63 -10.18 -25.49
CA ILE A 171 -13.86 -10.77 -24.96
C ILE A 171 -14.92 -9.70 -24.76
N ASN A 172 -16.10 -9.88 -25.36
CA ASN A 172 -17.25 -9.01 -25.16
C ASN A 172 -17.83 -9.22 -23.76
N GLN A 173 -18.01 -8.15 -23.00
CA GLN A 173 -18.54 -8.22 -21.64
C GLN A 173 -19.17 -6.88 -21.22
N LEU A 174 -19.77 -6.84 -20.03
CA LEU A 174 -20.19 -5.58 -19.45
C LEU A 174 -18.96 -4.71 -19.14
N VAL A 175 -19.05 -3.41 -19.43
CA VAL A 175 -18.03 -2.42 -19.07
C VAL A 175 -18.13 -2.16 -17.57
N THR A 176 -17.49 -3.04 -16.81
CA THR A 176 -17.36 -2.88 -15.36
C THR A 176 -16.19 -1.97 -14.96
N SER A 177 -15.44 -1.47 -15.95
CA SER A 177 -14.14 -0.82 -15.73
C SER A 177 -13.26 -1.68 -14.79
N VAL A 178 -12.49 -1.06 -13.91
CA VAL A 178 -11.61 -1.71 -12.92
C VAL A 178 -12.38 -2.52 -11.86
N PHE A 179 -13.69 -2.27 -11.67
CA PHE A 179 -14.49 -2.94 -10.64
C PHE A 179 -14.70 -4.43 -10.93
N GLY A 180 -14.83 -4.84 -12.19
CA GLY A 180 -14.83 -6.26 -12.55
C GLY A 180 -13.53 -6.94 -12.10
N GLY A 181 -12.42 -6.23 -12.26
CA GLY A 181 -11.13 -6.63 -11.72
C GLY A 181 -11.15 -6.80 -10.20
N PHE A 182 -11.70 -5.83 -9.47
CA PHE A 182 -11.80 -5.90 -8.01
C PHE A 182 -12.66 -7.07 -7.52
N ILE A 183 -13.82 -7.29 -8.14
CA ILE A 183 -14.72 -8.41 -7.79
C ILE A 183 -13.96 -9.73 -7.91
N VAL A 184 -13.26 -9.94 -9.02
CA VAL A 184 -12.45 -11.15 -9.26
C VAL A 184 -11.29 -11.23 -8.27
N GLY A 185 -10.52 -10.16 -8.12
CA GLY A 185 -9.33 -10.12 -7.26
C GLY A 185 -9.65 -10.36 -5.79
N PHE A 186 -10.72 -9.74 -5.26
CA PHE A 186 -11.17 -9.99 -3.88
C PHE A 186 -11.71 -11.40 -3.69
N THR A 187 -12.45 -11.93 -4.67
CA THR A 187 -12.93 -13.32 -4.63
C THR A 187 -11.76 -14.29 -4.57
N VAL A 188 -10.77 -14.14 -5.45
CA VAL A 188 -9.57 -14.98 -5.46
C VAL A 188 -8.78 -14.84 -4.16
N SER A 189 -8.65 -13.62 -3.64
CA SER A 189 -7.99 -13.37 -2.34
C SER A 189 -8.66 -14.12 -1.19
N PHE A 190 -10.01 -14.10 -1.17
CA PHE A 190 -10.79 -14.83 -0.18
C PHE A 190 -10.58 -16.35 -0.32
N LEU A 191 -10.65 -16.87 -1.55
CA LEU A 191 -10.47 -18.30 -1.82
C LEU A 191 -9.07 -18.78 -1.48
N TYR A 192 -8.04 -18.03 -1.85
CA TYR A 192 -6.66 -18.33 -1.52
C TYR A 192 -6.46 -18.40 0.00
N ASN A 193 -6.90 -17.36 0.72
CA ASN A 193 -6.72 -17.32 2.17
C ASN A 193 -7.49 -18.42 2.91
N LYS A 194 -8.63 -18.86 2.35
CA LYS A 194 -9.47 -19.92 2.93
C LYS A 194 -8.99 -21.33 2.58
N PHE A 195 -8.55 -21.57 1.34
CA PHE A 195 -8.37 -22.93 0.81
C PHE A 195 -6.92 -23.30 0.45
N LYS A 196 -5.94 -22.42 0.66
CA LYS A 196 -4.52 -22.70 0.35
C LYS A 196 -3.93 -23.94 1.05
N ASN A 197 -4.57 -24.41 2.12
CA ASN A 197 -4.18 -25.59 2.90
C ASN A 197 -5.24 -26.70 2.85
N ILE A 198 -6.10 -26.73 1.82
CA ILE A 198 -7.14 -27.76 1.72
C ILE A 198 -6.55 -29.15 1.42
N GLU A 199 -7.14 -30.16 2.06
CA GLU A 199 -6.86 -31.57 1.81
C GLU A 199 -8.11 -32.26 1.24
N LEU A 200 -8.00 -32.77 0.02
CA LEU A 200 -9.05 -33.49 -0.70
C LEU A 200 -8.91 -35.01 -0.51
N PRO A 201 -9.96 -35.80 -0.80
CA PRO A 201 -9.88 -37.26 -0.79
C PRO A 201 -8.73 -37.77 -1.65
N LYS A 202 -8.14 -38.93 -1.31
CA LYS A 202 -6.91 -39.47 -1.93
C LYS A 202 -6.94 -39.48 -3.47
N VAL A 203 -8.09 -39.75 -4.08
CA VAL A 203 -8.28 -39.75 -5.55
C VAL A 203 -8.06 -38.37 -6.17
N LEU A 204 -8.32 -37.29 -5.43
CA LEU A 204 -8.15 -35.90 -5.85
C LEU A 204 -6.93 -35.21 -5.21
N GLY A 205 -6.05 -35.97 -4.55
CA GLY A 205 -4.93 -35.43 -3.78
C GLY A 205 -3.94 -34.58 -4.59
N PHE A 206 -3.89 -34.75 -5.92
CA PHE A 206 -3.10 -33.92 -6.82
C PHE A 206 -3.48 -32.42 -6.75
N PHE A 207 -4.75 -32.14 -6.46
CA PHE A 207 -5.30 -30.78 -6.40
C PHE A 207 -5.23 -30.15 -5.01
N ASN A 208 -4.52 -30.76 -4.05
CA ASN A 208 -4.41 -30.22 -2.69
C ASN A 208 -3.73 -28.84 -2.64
N GLY A 209 -4.05 -28.09 -1.59
CA GLY A 209 -3.46 -26.80 -1.27
C GLY A 209 -3.65 -25.74 -2.36
N VAL A 210 -2.58 -25.00 -2.70
CA VAL A 210 -2.64 -23.86 -3.64
C VAL A 210 -3.10 -24.24 -5.05
N ARG A 211 -2.98 -25.51 -5.45
CA ARG A 211 -3.45 -26.01 -6.76
C ARG A 211 -4.96 -26.07 -6.86
N PHE A 212 -5.66 -26.12 -5.73
CA PHE A 212 -7.11 -26.07 -5.70
C PHE A 212 -7.67 -24.68 -6.05
N ILE A 213 -6.89 -23.62 -5.83
CA ILE A 213 -7.37 -22.24 -5.90
C ILE A 213 -7.90 -21.87 -7.30
N PRO A 214 -7.20 -22.15 -8.42
CA PRO A 214 -7.76 -21.91 -9.75
C PRO A 214 -9.06 -22.67 -10.01
N ILE A 215 -9.18 -23.90 -9.52
CA ILE A 215 -10.36 -24.77 -9.75
C ILE A 215 -11.60 -24.20 -9.06
N ILE A 216 -11.47 -23.88 -7.77
CA ILE A 216 -12.61 -23.31 -7.03
C ILE A 216 -12.93 -21.89 -7.51
N THR A 217 -11.91 -21.14 -7.97
CA THR A 217 -12.14 -19.85 -8.63
C THR A 217 -12.98 -20.01 -9.88
N PHE A 218 -12.63 -20.94 -10.78
CA PHE A 218 -13.39 -21.23 -11.99
C PHE A 218 -14.87 -21.51 -11.67
N ALA A 219 -15.13 -22.42 -10.71
CA ALA A 219 -16.49 -22.79 -10.33
C ALA A 219 -17.30 -21.61 -9.76
N LEU A 220 -16.67 -20.77 -8.93
CA LEU A 220 -17.33 -19.61 -8.31
C LEU A 220 -17.55 -18.44 -9.28
N MET A 221 -16.78 -18.33 -10.36
CA MET A 221 -16.99 -17.28 -11.35
C MET A 221 -18.31 -17.45 -12.11
N ILE A 222 -18.86 -18.67 -12.20
CA ILE A 222 -20.17 -18.94 -12.82
C ILE A 222 -21.30 -18.16 -12.13
N PRO A 223 -21.60 -18.39 -10.83
CA PRO A 223 -22.64 -17.64 -10.15
C PRO A 223 -22.30 -16.15 -10.01
N ILE A 224 -21.01 -15.78 -9.89
CA ILE A 224 -20.61 -14.36 -9.78
C ILE A 224 -20.88 -13.61 -11.10
N ALA A 225 -20.51 -14.17 -12.25
CA ALA A 225 -20.79 -13.54 -13.55
C ALA A 225 -22.29 -13.39 -13.79
N PHE A 226 -23.08 -14.40 -13.42
CA PHE A 226 -24.53 -14.33 -13.50
C PHE A 226 -25.12 -13.22 -12.60
N LEU A 227 -24.63 -13.09 -11.36
CA LEU A 227 -25.03 -11.99 -10.47
C LEU A 227 -24.63 -10.62 -11.02
N VAL A 228 -23.45 -10.50 -11.64
CA VAL A 228 -23.01 -9.24 -12.27
C VAL A 228 -23.89 -8.89 -13.46
N LEU A 229 -24.29 -9.85 -14.30
CA LEU A 229 -25.23 -9.61 -15.41
C LEU A 229 -26.59 -9.06 -14.93
N ILE A 230 -27.01 -9.40 -13.71
CA ILE A 230 -28.24 -8.88 -13.10
C ILE A 230 -27.99 -7.51 -12.46
N LEU A 231 -26.97 -7.39 -11.61
CA LEU A 231 -26.80 -6.22 -10.74
C LEU A 231 -26.06 -5.06 -11.40
N TRP A 232 -25.07 -5.36 -12.25
CA TRP A 232 -24.20 -4.34 -12.82
C TRP A 232 -24.92 -3.36 -13.74
N PRO A 233 -25.88 -3.75 -14.59
CA PRO A 233 -26.63 -2.77 -15.38
C PRO A 233 -27.30 -1.66 -14.53
N LEU A 234 -27.82 -2.00 -13.35
CA LEU A 234 -28.37 -1.03 -12.39
C LEU A 234 -27.29 -0.13 -11.80
N ILE A 235 -26.13 -0.71 -11.46
CA ILE A 235 -24.99 0.03 -10.91
C ILE A 235 -24.41 0.96 -11.98
N GLY A 236 -24.21 0.48 -13.20
CA GLY A 236 -23.66 1.23 -14.33
C GLY A 236 -24.56 2.38 -14.74
N THR A 237 -25.87 2.18 -14.78
CA THR A 237 -26.84 3.27 -15.00
C THR A 237 -26.85 4.29 -13.87
N ALA A 238 -26.78 3.86 -12.60
CA ALA A 238 -26.63 4.75 -11.46
C ALA A 238 -25.31 5.53 -11.49
N PHE A 239 -24.21 4.91 -11.91
CA PHE A 239 -22.91 5.57 -12.08
C PHE A 239 -22.89 6.54 -13.24
N ASN A 240 -23.55 6.21 -14.35
CA ASN A 240 -23.76 7.16 -15.46
C ASN A 240 -24.53 8.39 -14.96
N TYR A 241 -25.59 8.19 -14.17
CA TYR A 241 -26.33 9.30 -13.57
C TYR A 241 -25.47 10.11 -12.59
N LEU A 242 -24.71 9.45 -11.71
CA LEU A 242 -23.80 10.12 -10.78
C LEU A 242 -22.72 10.91 -11.55
N GLY A 243 -22.16 10.34 -12.62
CA GLY A 243 -21.21 11.00 -13.50
C GLY A 243 -21.83 12.22 -14.18
N GLN A 244 -23.08 12.15 -14.62
CA GLN A 244 -23.81 13.32 -15.14
C GLN A 244 -24.03 14.40 -14.08
N VAL A 245 -24.30 14.04 -12.82
CA VAL A 245 -24.44 14.99 -11.71
C VAL A 245 -23.10 15.64 -11.36
N LEU A 246 -22.01 14.86 -11.32
CA LEU A 246 -20.66 15.35 -11.06
C LEU A 246 -20.05 16.09 -12.26
N GLY A 247 -20.53 15.81 -13.47
CA GLY A 247 -20.21 16.53 -14.70
C GLY A 247 -21.09 17.75 -14.94
N GLY A 248 -22.24 17.83 -14.27
CA GLY A 248 -23.22 18.92 -14.41
C GLY A 248 -23.02 20.08 -13.43
N ASN A 249 -23.59 21.23 -13.81
CA ASN A 249 -23.94 22.50 -13.10
C ASN A 249 -23.46 22.81 -11.66
N LEU A 250 -22.28 22.36 -11.24
CA LEU A 250 -21.64 22.84 -10.01
C LEU A 250 -20.58 23.91 -10.30
N PHE A 251 -20.66 24.56 -11.47
CA PHE A 251 -19.76 25.64 -11.90
C PHE A 251 -18.28 25.31 -11.63
N GLY A 252 -17.82 24.07 -11.88
CA GLY A 252 -16.42 23.68 -11.65
C GLY A 252 -16.01 23.47 -10.19
N PHE A 253 -16.93 23.66 -9.23
CA PHE A 253 -16.70 23.43 -7.81
C PHE A 253 -16.45 21.95 -7.47
N ASN A 254 -16.91 21.02 -8.31
CA ASN A 254 -16.62 19.59 -8.15
C ASN A 254 -15.13 19.29 -8.20
N SER A 255 -14.40 19.94 -9.09
CA SER A 255 -12.95 19.80 -9.20
C SER A 255 -12.23 20.40 -7.99
N PHE A 256 -12.77 21.49 -7.44
CA PHE A 256 -12.27 22.07 -6.19
C PHE A 256 -12.41 21.08 -5.03
N ILE A 257 -13.63 20.54 -4.80
CA ILE A 257 -13.87 19.55 -3.74
C ILE A 257 -12.99 18.32 -3.97
N PHE A 258 -12.89 17.85 -5.21
CA PHE A 258 -12.01 16.75 -5.60
C PHE A 258 -10.57 17.02 -5.18
N GLY A 259 -10.00 18.17 -5.56
CA GLY A 259 -8.63 18.53 -5.23
C GLY A 259 -8.37 18.59 -3.73
N TYR A 260 -9.35 19.08 -2.95
CA TYR A 260 -9.24 19.11 -1.50
C TYR A 260 -9.24 17.70 -0.89
N ILE A 261 -10.18 16.85 -1.29
CA ILE A 261 -10.31 15.49 -0.76
C ILE A 261 -9.11 14.64 -1.21
N GLU A 262 -8.75 14.68 -2.49
CA GLU A 262 -7.60 13.96 -3.03
C GLU A 262 -6.35 14.26 -2.22
N ARG A 263 -6.01 15.56 -2.06
CA ARG A 263 -4.81 15.97 -1.33
C ARG A 263 -4.90 15.61 0.15
N SER A 264 -6.08 15.74 0.76
CA SER A 264 -6.32 15.36 2.16
C SER A 264 -6.13 13.87 2.43
N LEU A 265 -6.25 13.02 1.40
CA LEU A 265 -6.11 11.57 1.49
C LEU A 265 -4.68 11.06 1.25
N VAL A 266 -3.76 11.91 0.80
CA VAL A 266 -2.34 11.60 0.59
C VAL A 266 -1.66 11.01 1.83
N PRO A 267 -1.81 11.57 3.06
CA PRO A 267 -1.22 11.01 4.28
C PRO A 267 -1.60 9.56 4.54
N PHE A 268 -2.83 9.21 4.16
CA PHE A 268 -3.40 7.88 4.37
C PHE A 268 -3.06 6.91 3.23
N GLY A 269 -2.51 7.37 2.11
CA GLY A 269 -2.36 6.58 0.88
C GLY A 269 -3.70 6.24 0.22
N LEU A 270 -4.77 6.94 0.61
CA LEU A 270 -6.14 6.69 0.18
C LEU A 270 -6.51 7.43 -1.10
N HIS A 271 -5.69 8.39 -1.51
CA HIS A 271 -5.96 9.25 -2.65
C HIS A 271 -6.06 8.47 -3.96
N HIS A 272 -5.24 7.43 -4.16
CA HIS A 272 -5.37 6.51 -5.31
C HIS A 272 -6.73 5.81 -5.37
N ALA A 273 -7.23 5.33 -4.23
CA ALA A 273 -8.55 4.70 -4.17
C ALA A 273 -9.69 5.71 -4.42
N PHE A 274 -9.48 6.98 -4.01
CA PHE A 274 -10.46 8.04 -4.19
C PHE A 274 -10.59 8.52 -5.63
N TYR A 275 -9.47 8.81 -6.32
CA TYR A 275 -9.54 9.32 -7.69
C TYR A 275 -9.79 8.23 -8.72
N SER A 276 -9.45 6.95 -8.45
CA SER A 276 -9.55 5.87 -9.43
C SER A 276 -10.95 5.72 -10.06
N PRO A 277 -12.07 5.78 -9.29
CA PRO A 277 -13.40 5.81 -9.88
C PRO A 277 -13.64 6.97 -10.85
N LEU A 278 -13.11 8.16 -10.57
CA LEU A 278 -13.26 9.32 -11.45
C LEU A 278 -12.39 9.19 -12.71
N TRP A 279 -11.18 8.65 -12.59
CA TRP A 279 -10.27 8.55 -13.72
C TRP A 279 -10.62 7.42 -14.68
N TYR A 280 -11.16 6.30 -14.17
CA TYR A 280 -11.31 5.08 -14.95
C TYR A 280 -12.75 4.63 -15.17
N THR A 281 -13.73 5.22 -14.49
CA THR A 281 -15.12 4.74 -14.50
C THR A 281 -16.09 5.86 -14.86
N GLN A 282 -17.33 5.48 -15.12
CA GLN A 282 -18.43 6.38 -15.51
C GLN A 282 -18.67 7.51 -14.51
N VAL A 283 -18.22 7.35 -13.25
CA VAL A 283 -18.31 8.39 -12.21
C VAL A 283 -17.58 9.68 -12.62
N GLY A 284 -16.50 9.60 -13.39
CA GLY A 284 -15.81 10.79 -13.91
C GLY A 284 -16.26 11.22 -15.31
N GLY A 285 -17.39 10.71 -15.79
CA GLY A 285 -17.94 11.01 -17.12
C GLY A 285 -17.79 9.85 -18.09
N SER A 286 -18.59 9.89 -19.15
CA SER A 286 -18.58 8.91 -20.22
C SER A 286 -18.97 9.52 -21.57
N LEU A 287 -18.35 9.03 -22.63
CA LEU A 287 -18.68 9.34 -24.01
C LEU A 287 -19.30 8.10 -24.66
N ASP A 288 -20.57 8.21 -25.06
CA ASP A 288 -21.25 7.21 -25.86
C ASP A 288 -20.90 7.38 -27.34
N LEU A 289 -20.13 6.44 -27.89
CA LEU A 289 -19.60 6.56 -29.24
C LEU A 289 -20.63 6.21 -30.30
N THR A 290 -21.74 5.56 -29.94
CA THR A 290 -22.77 5.17 -30.91
C THR A 290 -23.64 6.35 -31.33
N GLN A 291 -23.48 7.50 -30.68
CA GLN A 291 -24.22 8.72 -30.99
C GLN A 291 -23.63 9.44 -32.21
N MET A 292 -24.48 10.18 -32.92
CA MET A 292 -24.09 11.02 -34.05
C MET A 292 -23.04 12.05 -33.64
N ALA A 293 -21.93 12.12 -34.39
CA ALA A 293 -20.86 13.05 -34.10
C ALA A 293 -21.29 14.48 -34.44
N MET A 294 -21.30 15.35 -33.43
CA MET A 294 -21.61 16.77 -33.58
C MET A 294 -20.68 17.61 -32.69
N THR A 295 -20.28 18.78 -33.17
CA THR A 295 -19.50 19.75 -32.37
C THR A 295 -20.38 20.44 -31.33
N SER A 296 -19.76 21.08 -30.34
CA SER A 296 -20.45 21.93 -29.35
C SER A 296 -21.18 23.12 -29.97
N GLY A 297 -20.80 23.54 -31.19
CA GLY A 297 -21.50 24.53 -32.00
C GLY A 297 -22.67 23.98 -32.83
N GLY A 298 -23.00 22.69 -32.70
CA GLY A 298 -24.09 22.04 -33.41
C GLY A 298 -23.77 21.60 -34.84
N LEU A 299 -22.50 21.66 -35.27
CA LEU A 299 -22.08 21.19 -36.59
C LEU A 299 -22.08 19.66 -36.62
N LYS A 300 -22.71 19.06 -37.63
CA LYS A 300 -22.71 17.61 -37.81
C LYS A 300 -21.44 17.15 -38.53
N LEU A 301 -20.83 16.11 -38.01
CA LEU A 301 -19.58 15.55 -38.52
C LEU A 301 -19.83 14.23 -39.25
N GLY A 302 -18.98 13.93 -40.22
CA GLY A 302 -19.19 12.78 -41.08
C GLY A 302 -17.98 12.35 -41.91
N LEU A 303 -18.01 11.08 -42.32
CA LEU A 303 -17.05 10.47 -43.23
C LEU A 303 -17.64 10.41 -44.65
N ASN A 304 -16.83 10.68 -45.66
CA ASN A 304 -17.22 10.61 -47.09
C ASN A 304 -18.54 11.32 -47.41
N GLY A 305 -18.76 12.48 -46.79
CA GLY A 305 -19.99 13.26 -46.96
C GLY A 305 -21.23 12.54 -46.44
N THR A 306 -21.14 11.68 -45.43
CA THR A 306 -22.29 11.07 -44.73
C THR A 306 -22.16 11.32 -43.24
N GLN A 307 -23.25 11.70 -42.57
CA GLN A 307 -23.22 11.88 -41.11
C GLN A 307 -22.79 10.57 -40.44
N SER A 308 -21.83 10.64 -39.52
CA SER A 308 -21.25 9.45 -38.89
C SER A 308 -21.35 9.53 -37.38
N THR A 309 -21.37 8.39 -36.71
CA THR A 309 -21.26 8.31 -35.25
C THR A 309 -19.81 8.56 -34.81
N TRP A 310 -19.61 8.93 -33.54
CA TRP A 310 -18.26 9.03 -32.97
C TRP A 310 -17.47 7.72 -33.09
N LEU A 311 -18.16 6.58 -33.01
CA LEU A 311 -17.58 5.25 -33.16
C LEU A 311 -17.06 5.04 -34.58
N GLN A 312 -17.87 5.35 -35.60
CA GLN A 312 -17.46 5.23 -37.00
C GLN A 312 -16.26 6.13 -37.32
N ILE A 313 -16.27 7.36 -36.82
CA ILE A 313 -15.13 8.29 -36.96
C ILE A 313 -13.88 7.71 -36.28
N ALA A 314 -13.99 7.29 -35.02
CA ALA A 314 -12.85 6.72 -34.29
C ALA A 314 -12.32 5.45 -34.97
N GLN A 315 -13.19 4.58 -35.46
CA GLN A 315 -12.83 3.35 -36.19
C GLN A 315 -12.08 3.65 -37.49
N SER A 316 -12.46 4.72 -38.21
CA SER A 316 -11.72 5.17 -39.40
C SER A 316 -10.28 5.59 -39.09
N PHE A 317 -9.99 5.92 -37.83
CA PHE A 317 -8.66 6.22 -37.31
C PHE A 317 -8.03 5.09 -36.50
N GLY A 318 -8.53 3.85 -36.65
CA GLY A 318 -7.92 2.65 -36.08
C GLY A 318 -8.38 2.30 -34.66
N TYR A 319 -9.43 2.94 -34.14
CA TYR A 319 -10.02 2.52 -32.86
C TYR A 319 -10.76 1.17 -33.01
N THR A 320 -10.45 0.22 -32.14
CA THR A 320 -11.07 -1.12 -32.11
C THR A 320 -11.74 -1.43 -30.75
N GLY A 321 -11.85 -0.41 -29.89
CA GLY A 321 -12.36 -0.55 -28.54
C GLY A 321 -13.88 -0.61 -28.44
N ALA A 322 -14.38 -0.42 -27.21
CA ALA A 322 -15.79 -0.52 -26.86
C ALA A 322 -16.66 0.60 -27.46
N ASN A 323 -17.98 0.42 -27.39
CA ASN A 323 -18.96 1.41 -27.87
C ASN A 323 -19.04 2.68 -27.00
N SER A 324 -18.35 2.69 -25.86
CA SER A 324 -18.22 3.88 -25.02
C SER A 324 -16.86 3.92 -24.34
N VAL A 325 -16.48 5.13 -23.91
CA VAL A 325 -15.30 5.35 -23.10
C VAL A 325 -15.73 6.05 -21.81
N ALA A 326 -15.20 5.60 -20.67
CA ALA A 326 -15.61 6.07 -19.36
C ALA A 326 -14.41 6.36 -18.46
N GLY A 327 -14.53 7.42 -17.66
CA GLY A 327 -13.49 7.94 -16.79
C GLY A 327 -12.70 9.06 -17.45
N ASP A 328 -12.45 10.13 -16.70
CA ASP A 328 -11.86 11.37 -17.21
C ASP A 328 -10.50 11.15 -17.88
N GLN A 329 -9.66 10.29 -17.30
CA GLN A 329 -8.35 9.96 -17.85
C GLN A 329 -8.46 9.12 -19.13
N ASN A 330 -9.31 8.09 -19.12
CA ASN A 330 -9.53 7.25 -20.30
C ASN A 330 -10.13 8.05 -21.46
N LEU A 331 -11.05 8.97 -21.16
CA LEU A 331 -11.66 9.88 -22.12
C LEU A 331 -10.61 10.78 -22.77
N TRP A 332 -9.71 11.36 -21.95
CA TRP A 332 -8.64 12.17 -22.47
C TRP A 332 -7.73 11.38 -23.43
N PHE A 333 -7.30 10.16 -23.04
CA PHE A 333 -6.45 9.32 -23.90
C PHE A 333 -7.14 8.90 -25.19
N PHE A 334 -8.40 8.48 -25.10
CA PHE A 334 -9.19 8.13 -26.27
C PHE A 334 -9.31 9.30 -27.24
N ALA A 335 -9.73 10.46 -26.72
CA ALA A 335 -9.86 11.68 -27.51
C ALA A 335 -8.54 12.04 -28.19
N ASN A 336 -7.46 12.08 -27.42
CA ASN A 336 -6.13 12.41 -27.93
C ASN A 336 -5.64 11.45 -29.02
N SER A 337 -5.89 10.15 -28.85
CA SER A 337 -5.31 9.11 -29.69
C SER A 337 -6.05 8.89 -30.99
N TYR A 338 -7.37 9.09 -31.00
CA TYR A 338 -8.23 8.68 -32.12
C TYR A 338 -9.04 9.81 -32.73
N LEU A 339 -9.27 10.93 -32.03
CA LEU A 339 -10.17 11.98 -32.52
C LEU A 339 -9.47 13.33 -32.69
N VAL A 340 -8.85 13.83 -31.64
CA VAL A 340 -8.30 15.20 -31.57
C VAL A 340 -7.15 15.37 -32.58
N GLY A 341 -7.20 16.47 -33.33
CA GLY A 341 -6.27 16.78 -34.41
C GLY A 341 -6.63 16.11 -35.74
N ARG A 342 -7.69 15.30 -35.82
CA ARG A 342 -8.16 14.70 -37.08
C ARG A 342 -9.14 15.63 -37.78
N THR A 343 -8.98 15.73 -39.10
CA THR A 343 -9.92 16.48 -39.94
C THR A 343 -10.99 15.53 -40.50
N VAL A 344 -12.24 15.90 -40.31
CA VAL A 344 -13.43 15.21 -40.85
C VAL A 344 -14.29 16.18 -41.64
N ASN A 345 -15.27 15.67 -42.38
CA ASN A 345 -16.18 16.52 -43.14
C ASN A 345 -17.28 17.07 -42.23
N VAL A 346 -17.62 18.35 -42.42
CA VAL A 346 -18.87 18.94 -41.93
C VAL A 346 -19.96 18.61 -42.94
N VAL A 347 -21.06 18.05 -42.45
CA VAL A 347 -22.17 17.59 -43.28
C VAL A 347 -23.40 18.44 -43.01
N ASN A 348 -23.93 19.12 -44.05
CA ASN A 348 -25.21 19.82 -43.95
C ASN A 348 -26.34 18.81 -44.18
N GLY A 349 -27.30 18.74 -43.25
CA GLY A 349 -28.49 17.91 -43.45
C GLY A 349 -29.55 18.10 -42.36
N THR A 350 -30.66 18.75 -42.73
CA THR A 350 -31.97 18.52 -42.11
C THR A 350 -32.59 17.30 -42.78
N THR A 351 -32.80 16.25 -41.99
CA THR A 351 -33.66 15.08 -42.27
C THR A 351 -33.44 14.37 -43.63
N GLU A 352 -32.73 13.24 -43.54
CA GLU A 352 -32.77 12.06 -44.43
C GLU A 352 -32.39 12.12 -45.91
N MET A 353 -32.42 13.21 -46.67
CA MET A 353 -32.00 13.12 -48.10
C MET A 353 -31.33 14.38 -48.66
N MET A 354 -30.02 14.48 -48.44
CA MET A 354 -28.93 14.98 -49.31
C MET A 354 -27.78 15.48 -48.41
N ASN A 355 -26.72 14.69 -48.29
CA ASN A 355 -25.53 15.08 -47.54
C ASN A 355 -24.53 15.78 -48.46
N THR A 356 -24.56 17.12 -48.51
CA THR A 356 -23.49 17.89 -49.15
C THR A 356 -22.39 18.19 -48.14
N ILE A 357 -21.14 17.99 -48.54
CA ILE A 357 -19.97 18.41 -47.73
C ILE A 357 -20.00 19.94 -47.65
N ALA A 358 -20.25 20.45 -46.45
CA ALA A 358 -20.32 21.89 -46.17
C ALA A 358 -18.94 22.51 -45.92
N GLY A 359 -17.95 21.67 -45.61
CA GLY A 359 -16.58 22.05 -45.31
C GLY A 359 -15.85 20.93 -44.58
N THR A 360 -14.68 21.24 -44.04
CA THR A 360 -13.91 20.35 -43.17
C THR A 360 -13.78 20.96 -41.79
N HIS A 361 -13.71 20.10 -40.76
CA HIS A 361 -13.52 20.51 -39.38
C HIS A 361 -12.45 19.65 -38.73
N THR A 362 -11.51 20.27 -38.03
CA THR A 362 -10.53 19.55 -37.22
C THR A 362 -11.11 19.36 -35.82
N ILE A 363 -11.24 18.11 -35.39
CA ILE A 363 -11.79 17.77 -34.08
C ILE A 363 -10.82 18.23 -33.00
N THR A 364 -11.35 18.94 -32.00
CA THR A 364 -10.63 19.46 -30.84
C THR A 364 -11.22 18.92 -29.54
N PHE A 365 -10.52 19.09 -28.41
CA PHE A 365 -11.07 18.72 -27.10
C PHE A 365 -12.35 19.48 -26.74
N SER A 366 -12.52 20.71 -27.23
CA SER A 366 -13.73 21.53 -27.04
C SER A 366 -14.95 21.04 -27.83
N ASP A 367 -14.74 20.21 -28.87
CA ASP A 367 -15.85 19.57 -29.59
C ASP A 367 -16.40 18.36 -28.83
N LEU A 368 -15.56 17.76 -27.98
CA LEU A 368 -15.85 16.55 -27.20
C LEU A 368 -16.29 16.86 -25.77
N SER A 369 -16.10 18.10 -25.31
CA SER A 369 -16.55 18.54 -24.01
C SER A 369 -17.99 19.07 -24.07
N ALA A 370 -18.79 18.65 -23.10
CA ALA A 370 -20.11 19.21 -22.88
C ALA A 370 -19.96 20.50 -22.07
N VAL A 371 -19.74 21.63 -22.75
CA VAL A 371 -19.78 22.95 -22.08
C VAL A 371 -21.15 23.57 -22.30
N SER A 372 -22.06 23.45 -21.33
CA SER A 372 -23.22 24.34 -21.26
C SER A 372 -23.72 24.55 -19.81
N GLY A 373 -23.45 25.75 -19.30
CA GLY A 373 -23.94 26.30 -18.04
C GLY A 373 -25.07 27.34 -18.22
N ILE A 374 -25.91 27.20 -19.24
CA ILE A 374 -27.19 27.92 -19.34
C ILE A 374 -28.30 26.89 -19.23
N PRO A 375 -29.31 27.07 -18.35
CA PRO A 375 -30.44 26.15 -18.26
C PRO A 375 -31.16 26.07 -19.61
N GLY A 376 -31.07 24.93 -20.30
CA GLY A 376 -31.86 24.65 -21.51
C GLY A 376 -31.17 24.01 -22.72
N ILE A 377 -29.85 23.73 -22.73
CA ILE A 377 -29.19 23.21 -23.94
C ILE A 377 -28.22 22.07 -23.62
N GLY A 378 -28.55 20.86 -24.08
CA GLY A 378 -27.59 19.79 -24.33
C GLY A 378 -27.51 19.58 -25.83
N GLN A 379 -26.38 19.91 -26.46
CA GLN A 379 -26.17 19.66 -27.89
C GLN A 379 -24.71 19.33 -28.21
N ALA A 380 -24.24 18.20 -27.67
CA ALA A 380 -23.34 17.30 -28.39
C ALA A 380 -23.89 15.88 -28.12
N SER A 381 -24.41 15.21 -29.15
CA SER A 381 -24.96 13.86 -28.97
C SER A 381 -23.83 12.91 -28.58
N GLY A 382 -23.96 12.25 -27.41
CA GLY A 382 -22.99 11.28 -26.88
C GLY A 382 -22.10 11.77 -25.74
N ALA A 383 -21.88 13.08 -25.60
CA ALA A 383 -21.09 13.64 -24.50
C ALA A 383 -21.99 13.96 -23.30
N SER A 384 -22.14 13.00 -22.38
CA SER A 384 -22.94 13.19 -21.17
C SER A 384 -22.08 13.66 -20.00
N GLY A 385 -22.14 14.95 -19.67
CA GLY A 385 -21.49 15.52 -18.46
C GLY A 385 -19.97 15.43 -18.46
N VAL A 386 -19.31 15.72 -19.58
CA VAL A 386 -17.85 15.56 -19.70
C VAL A 386 -17.16 16.91 -19.89
N ASN A 387 -16.34 17.31 -18.92
CA ASN A 387 -15.25 18.26 -19.13
C ASN A 387 -13.93 17.47 -19.12
N ILE A 388 -13.38 17.20 -20.30
CA ILE A 388 -12.19 16.35 -20.46
C ILE A 388 -10.99 16.99 -19.77
N GLY A 389 -10.37 16.27 -18.82
CA GLY A 389 -9.24 16.72 -18.01
C GLY A 389 -9.64 17.39 -16.69
N GLN A 390 -10.93 17.44 -16.36
CA GLN A 390 -11.48 18.13 -15.19
C GLN A 390 -10.80 17.76 -13.86
N TYR A 391 -10.54 16.47 -13.66
CA TYR A 391 -9.95 15.89 -12.46
C TYR A 391 -8.45 15.58 -12.63
N LEU A 392 -7.81 16.15 -13.67
CA LEU A 392 -6.40 15.95 -14.02
C LEU A 392 -5.61 17.26 -13.95
N GLN A 393 -6.09 18.28 -14.65
CA GLN A 393 -5.34 19.49 -15.01
C GLN A 393 -4.93 20.40 -13.83
N GLY A 394 -5.58 20.30 -12.66
CA GLY A 394 -5.26 21.10 -11.48
C GLY A 394 -3.90 20.77 -10.86
N LYS A 395 -3.38 19.56 -11.09
CA LYS A 395 -2.12 19.10 -10.49
C LYS A 395 -0.90 19.92 -10.91
N TYR A 396 -0.83 20.28 -12.18
CA TYR A 396 0.31 20.99 -12.77
C TYR A 396 0.65 22.29 -12.04
N VAL A 397 -0.37 23.05 -11.63
CA VAL A 397 -0.19 24.38 -11.00
C VAL A 397 0.62 24.28 -9.71
N PHE A 398 0.19 23.46 -8.76
CA PHE A 398 0.85 23.40 -7.46
C PHE A 398 2.05 22.44 -7.45
N MET A 399 2.08 21.40 -8.29
CA MET A 399 3.21 20.46 -8.33
C MET A 399 4.44 21.06 -9.00
N MET A 400 4.26 21.81 -10.10
CA MET A 400 5.37 22.43 -10.83
C MET A 400 5.83 23.76 -10.21
N PHE A 401 4.96 24.47 -9.50
CA PHE A 401 5.27 25.81 -9.00
C PHE A 401 5.12 25.93 -7.49
N GLY A 402 3.95 25.61 -6.94
CA GLY A 402 3.68 25.78 -5.51
C GLY A 402 4.64 25.01 -4.60
N LEU A 403 4.81 23.72 -4.85
CA LEU A 403 5.69 22.85 -4.06
C LEU A 403 7.18 23.20 -4.18
N PRO A 404 7.74 23.44 -5.38
CA PRO A 404 9.08 24.00 -5.51
C PRO A 404 9.27 25.35 -4.80
N ALA A 405 8.26 26.23 -4.81
CA ALA A 405 8.30 27.48 -4.04
C ALA A 405 8.28 27.25 -2.52
N ALA A 406 7.50 26.29 -2.03
CA ALA A 406 7.52 25.87 -0.63
C ALA A 406 8.90 25.28 -0.24
N ALA A 407 9.50 24.48 -1.12
CA ALA A 407 10.86 23.96 -0.94
C ALA A 407 11.88 25.11 -0.81
N ALA A 408 11.84 26.09 -1.72
CA ALA A 408 12.69 27.28 -1.63
C ALA A 408 12.46 28.09 -0.34
N ALA A 409 11.21 28.21 0.11
CA ALA A 409 10.87 28.87 1.36
C ALA A 409 11.44 28.14 2.59
N MET A 410 11.43 26.80 2.61
CA MET A 410 12.05 26.01 3.68
C MET A 410 13.56 26.27 3.77
N VAL A 411 14.26 26.29 2.62
CA VAL A 411 15.70 26.61 2.56
C VAL A 411 15.95 28.02 3.09
N MET A 412 15.16 29.01 2.66
CA MET A 412 15.33 30.42 3.06
C MET A 412 14.97 30.68 4.52
N ALA A 413 14.11 29.85 5.11
CA ALA A 413 13.77 29.91 6.52
C ALA A 413 14.89 29.39 7.44
N CYS A 414 15.87 28.67 6.91
CA CYS A 414 16.99 28.14 7.70
C CYS A 414 18.03 29.23 8.06
N PRO A 415 18.72 29.07 9.21
CA PRO A 415 19.95 29.82 9.52
C PRO A 415 20.94 29.72 8.37
N LYS A 416 21.70 30.79 8.11
CA LYS A 416 22.54 30.90 6.90
C LYS A 416 23.53 29.74 6.78
N GLU A 417 24.08 29.30 7.91
CA GLU A 417 25.01 28.19 8.04
C GLU A 417 24.43 26.84 7.56
N ASN A 418 23.12 26.61 7.76
CA ASN A 418 22.47 25.34 7.44
C ASN A 418 21.81 25.32 6.05
N ARG A 419 21.79 26.45 5.33
CA ARG A 419 21.09 26.56 4.04
C ARG A 419 21.63 25.62 2.97
N LYS A 420 22.95 25.41 2.92
CA LYS A 420 23.56 24.48 1.95
C LYS A 420 23.08 23.05 2.17
N MET A 421 22.98 22.63 3.43
CA MET A 421 22.45 21.32 3.82
C MET A 421 20.94 21.21 3.56
N SER A 422 20.16 22.22 3.95
CA SER A 422 18.72 22.26 3.68
C SER A 422 18.43 22.20 2.18
N LEU A 423 19.22 22.92 1.37
CA LEU A 423 19.12 22.91 -0.08
C LEU A 423 19.36 21.51 -0.65
N SER A 424 20.42 20.80 -0.22
CA SER A 424 20.68 19.45 -0.75
C SER A 424 19.55 18.46 -0.45
N ILE A 425 18.88 18.62 0.69
CA ILE A 425 17.79 17.74 1.13
C ILE A 425 16.47 18.09 0.44
N VAL A 426 16.08 19.36 0.48
CA VAL A 426 14.76 19.83 0.05
C VAL A 426 14.68 20.07 -1.46
N ALA A 427 15.80 20.44 -2.10
CA ALA A 427 15.81 20.67 -3.55
C ALA A 427 15.57 19.37 -4.33
N SER A 428 16.08 18.22 -3.88
CA SER A 428 15.85 16.94 -4.54
C SER A 428 14.36 16.56 -4.52
N ALA A 429 13.70 16.72 -3.37
CA ALA A 429 12.25 16.47 -3.24
C ALA A 429 11.42 17.47 -4.06
N GLY A 430 11.78 18.76 -4.05
CA GLY A 430 11.13 19.78 -4.87
C GLY A 430 11.32 19.55 -6.37
N PHE A 431 12.52 19.16 -6.79
CA PHE A 431 12.82 18.81 -8.18
C PHE A 431 12.08 17.55 -8.62
N THR A 432 11.95 16.55 -7.74
CA THR A 432 11.17 15.34 -8.01
C THR A 432 9.70 15.68 -8.23
N ALA A 433 9.12 16.53 -7.38
CA ALA A 433 7.74 17.03 -7.54
C ALA A 433 7.56 17.81 -8.84
N PHE A 434 8.52 18.68 -9.20
CA PHE A 434 8.50 19.40 -10.47
C PHE A 434 8.60 18.46 -11.68
N LEU A 435 9.57 17.54 -11.66
CA LEU A 435 9.91 16.71 -12.80
C LEU A 435 8.83 15.65 -13.07
N THR A 436 8.45 14.92 -12.02
CA THR A 436 7.62 13.71 -12.11
C THR A 436 6.21 13.92 -11.56
N GLY A 437 5.96 14.98 -10.78
CA GLY A 437 4.72 15.16 -10.05
C GLY A 437 4.61 14.31 -8.78
N ILE A 438 5.63 13.56 -8.37
CA ILE A 438 5.65 12.85 -7.08
C ILE A 438 5.90 13.86 -5.96
N THR A 439 4.91 14.07 -5.09
CA THR A 439 4.90 15.16 -4.12
C THR A 439 5.21 14.70 -2.70
N GLU A 440 5.01 13.43 -2.41
CA GLU A 440 5.09 12.81 -1.09
C GLU A 440 6.43 13.09 -0.37
N PRO A 441 7.62 12.99 -1.02
CA PRO A 441 8.89 13.27 -0.36
C PRO A 441 8.97 14.68 0.24
N LEU A 442 8.32 15.65 -0.39
CA LEU A 442 8.29 17.03 0.08
C LEU A 442 7.09 17.30 1.01
N GLU A 443 5.90 16.79 0.67
CA GLU A 443 4.68 17.00 1.44
C GLU A 443 4.77 16.40 2.85
N PHE A 444 5.31 15.20 2.96
CA PHE A 444 5.49 14.54 4.26
C PHE A 444 6.41 15.32 5.19
N THR A 445 7.34 16.10 4.63
CA THR A 445 8.25 16.95 5.40
C THR A 445 7.52 17.97 6.26
N PHE A 446 6.46 18.62 5.76
CA PHE A 446 5.72 19.63 6.53
C PHE A 446 4.38 19.13 7.07
N LEU A 447 3.77 18.12 6.44
CA LEU A 447 2.54 17.47 6.92
C LEU A 447 2.67 17.02 8.38
N PHE A 448 3.75 16.32 8.71
CA PHE A 448 3.94 15.74 10.04
C PHE A 448 4.48 16.74 11.08
N LEU A 449 5.04 17.87 10.62
CA LEU A 449 5.47 18.96 11.48
C LEU A 449 4.34 19.93 11.79
N ALA A 450 3.52 20.24 10.80
CA ALA A 450 2.43 21.21 10.88
C ALA A 450 1.23 20.72 10.06
N PRO A 451 0.39 19.84 10.64
CA PRO A 451 -0.86 19.38 10.01
C PRO A 451 -1.74 20.52 9.47
N TRP A 452 -1.86 21.62 10.21
CA TRP A 452 -2.66 22.78 9.79
C TRP A 452 -2.10 23.45 8.52
N LEU A 453 -0.78 23.43 8.32
CA LEU A 453 -0.15 23.96 7.11
C LEU A 453 -0.47 23.08 5.90
N PHE A 454 -0.58 21.76 6.12
CA PHE A 454 -0.99 20.82 5.08
C PHE A 454 -2.49 20.91 4.76
N TRP A 455 -3.38 20.64 5.72
CA TRP A 455 -4.83 20.59 5.47
C TRP A 455 -5.48 21.97 5.33
N GLY A 456 -4.94 22.99 6.01
CA GLY A 456 -5.50 24.34 6.02
C GLY A 456 -5.05 25.18 4.83
N PHE A 457 -3.75 25.15 4.49
CA PHE A 457 -3.21 25.94 3.37
C PHE A 457 -2.97 25.07 2.13
N HIS A 458 -2.11 24.07 2.21
CA HIS A 458 -1.65 23.35 1.03
C HIS A 458 -2.77 22.60 0.30
N ALA A 459 -3.59 21.81 1.01
CA ALA A 459 -4.73 21.10 0.42
C ALA A 459 -5.80 22.05 -0.13
N PHE A 460 -6.01 23.20 0.52
CA PHE A 460 -6.90 24.25 0.02
C PHE A 460 -6.35 24.87 -1.28
N MET A 461 -5.06 25.17 -1.34
CA MET A 461 -4.45 25.70 -2.56
C MET A 461 -4.46 24.66 -3.69
N CYS A 462 -4.32 23.36 -3.40
CA CYS A 462 -4.55 22.31 -4.38
C CYS A 462 -5.99 22.33 -4.90
N ALA A 463 -6.98 22.41 -4.02
CA ALA A 463 -8.39 22.55 -4.39
C ALA A 463 -8.62 23.77 -5.29
N LEU A 464 -8.04 24.91 -4.92
CA LEU A 464 -8.11 26.14 -5.70
C LEU A 464 -7.48 25.98 -7.09
N ALA A 465 -6.37 25.26 -7.22
CA ALA A 465 -5.75 25.01 -8.52
C ALA A 465 -6.66 24.19 -9.45
N PHE A 466 -7.30 23.14 -8.93
CA PHE A 466 -8.31 22.38 -9.67
C PHE A 466 -9.53 23.24 -10.03
N GLY A 467 -9.98 24.09 -9.11
CA GLY A 467 -11.06 25.05 -9.35
C GLY A 467 -10.71 26.01 -10.48
N LEU A 468 -9.59 26.74 -10.37
CA LEU A 468 -9.15 27.74 -11.35
C LEU A 468 -9.02 27.18 -12.76
N MET A 469 -8.38 26.01 -12.90
CA MET A 469 -8.20 25.36 -14.20
C MET A 469 -9.53 24.95 -14.85
N ASN A 470 -10.56 24.65 -14.05
CA ASN A 470 -11.89 24.34 -14.56
C ASN A 470 -12.74 25.59 -14.79
N TRP A 471 -12.68 26.55 -13.87
CA TRP A 471 -13.42 27.81 -13.96
C TRP A 471 -13.04 28.63 -15.18
N ILE A 472 -11.76 28.66 -15.57
CA ILE A 472 -11.37 29.39 -16.77
C ILE A 472 -12.02 28.82 -18.03
N GLY A 473 -12.14 27.49 -18.14
CA GLY A 473 -12.85 26.83 -19.24
C GLY A 473 -14.37 26.99 -19.17
N LEU A 474 -14.93 27.22 -17.99
CA LEU A 474 -16.36 27.53 -17.85
C LEU A 474 -16.69 28.98 -18.22
N ILE A 475 -15.82 29.92 -17.83
CA ILE A 475 -16.00 31.35 -18.13
C ILE A 475 -15.68 31.62 -19.59
N PHE A 476 -14.65 30.97 -20.13
CA PHE A 476 -14.18 31.11 -21.51
C PHE A 476 -14.01 29.72 -22.14
N PRO A 477 -15.08 29.12 -22.70
CA PRO A 477 -15.04 27.78 -23.28
C PRO A 477 -13.96 27.57 -24.35
N SER A 478 -13.68 28.60 -25.15
CA SER A 478 -12.65 28.57 -26.18
C SER A 478 -11.23 28.47 -25.65
N VAL A 479 -11.00 28.79 -24.37
CA VAL A 479 -9.68 28.72 -23.73
C VAL A 479 -9.61 27.66 -22.62
N ALA A 480 -10.51 26.69 -22.64
CA ALA A 480 -10.53 25.58 -21.68
C ALA A 480 -9.20 24.78 -21.74
N PRO A 481 -8.55 24.48 -20.59
CA PRO A 481 -7.18 23.94 -20.63
C PRO A 481 -7.07 22.52 -21.21
N HIS A 482 -7.99 21.62 -20.88
CA HIS A 482 -8.05 20.24 -21.40
C HIS A 482 -6.70 19.50 -21.32
N ILE A 483 -6.06 19.56 -20.15
CA ILE A 483 -4.75 18.92 -19.94
C ILE A 483 -4.96 17.51 -19.38
N GLY A 484 -4.44 16.51 -20.09
CA GLY A 484 -4.45 15.11 -19.67
C GLY A 484 -3.26 14.79 -18.80
N MET A 485 -3.18 13.56 -18.29
CA MET A 485 -2.02 13.07 -17.56
C MET A 485 -1.99 11.54 -17.56
N THR A 486 -0.83 10.95 -17.24
CA THR A 486 -0.72 9.49 -17.06
C THR A 486 -0.67 9.06 -15.62
N PHE A 487 0.15 9.75 -14.84
CA PHE A 487 0.50 9.30 -13.51
C PHE A 487 0.43 10.45 -12.52
N SER A 488 1.17 11.53 -12.78
CA SER A 488 1.15 12.72 -11.93
C SER A 488 1.35 14.02 -12.72
N GLY A 489 1.18 15.17 -12.07
CA GLY A 489 1.17 16.50 -12.69
C GLY A 489 2.56 17.15 -12.82
N GLY A 490 3.58 16.38 -13.22
CA GLY A 490 4.94 16.89 -13.43
C GLY A 490 5.15 17.56 -14.79
N ILE A 491 6.30 18.19 -15.00
CA ILE A 491 6.66 18.84 -16.28
C ILE A 491 6.73 17.84 -17.44
N ILE A 492 7.13 16.59 -17.19
CA ILE A 492 7.18 15.55 -18.24
C ILE A 492 5.77 15.32 -18.79
N ASP A 493 4.80 15.05 -17.90
CA ASP A 493 3.39 14.90 -18.26
C ASP A 493 2.84 16.20 -18.88
N TRP A 494 3.26 17.38 -18.38
CA TRP A 494 2.80 18.64 -18.94
C TRP A 494 3.27 18.82 -20.38
N VAL A 495 4.54 18.52 -20.70
CA VAL A 495 5.08 18.64 -22.06
C VAL A 495 4.31 17.71 -23.01
N ILE A 496 4.06 16.47 -22.59
CA ILE A 496 3.47 15.44 -23.46
C ILE A 496 1.95 15.64 -23.63
N TYR A 497 1.23 15.89 -22.53
CA TYR A 497 -0.24 15.91 -22.51
C TYR A 497 -0.84 17.32 -22.45
N GLY A 498 0.00 18.35 -22.35
CA GLY A 498 -0.40 19.76 -22.46
C GLY A 498 0.34 20.46 -23.59
N GLY A 499 1.66 20.60 -23.44
CA GLY A 499 2.57 21.32 -24.33
C GLY A 499 2.40 20.96 -25.81
N ILE A 500 2.61 19.68 -26.14
CA ILE A 500 2.45 19.15 -27.50
C ILE A 500 1.00 19.27 -27.98
N GLN A 501 0.03 19.25 -27.06
CA GLN A 501 -1.40 19.22 -27.36
C GLN A 501 -1.99 20.60 -27.64
N ILE A 502 -1.22 21.67 -27.45
CA ILE A 502 -1.65 23.04 -27.77
C ILE A 502 -2.00 23.19 -29.24
N GLN A 503 -1.23 22.57 -30.13
CA GLN A 503 -1.52 22.58 -31.57
C GLN A 503 -2.85 21.87 -31.92
N TYR A 504 -3.40 21.08 -30.99
CA TYR A 504 -4.66 20.36 -31.15
C TYR A 504 -5.78 20.92 -30.24
N GLY A 505 -5.63 22.16 -29.78
CA GLY A 505 -6.68 22.89 -29.06
C GLY A 505 -6.62 22.78 -27.53
N SER A 506 -5.58 22.18 -26.94
CA SER A 506 -5.36 22.26 -25.49
C SER A 506 -4.86 23.65 -25.09
N ASN A 507 -5.49 24.31 -24.11
CA ASN A 507 -5.01 25.59 -23.60
C ASN A 507 -4.09 25.39 -22.38
N ALA A 508 -3.08 24.53 -22.53
CA ALA A 508 -2.22 24.09 -21.44
C ALA A 508 -1.41 25.22 -20.79
N TRP A 509 -1.22 26.36 -21.47
CA TRP A 509 -0.54 27.55 -20.94
C TRP A 509 -1.16 28.10 -19.65
N TRP A 510 -2.45 27.90 -19.41
CA TRP A 510 -3.12 28.35 -18.19
C TRP A 510 -2.53 27.76 -16.93
N SER A 511 -2.01 26.52 -16.98
CA SER A 511 -1.34 25.95 -15.80
C SER A 511 -0.04 26.69 -15.47
N LEU A 512 0.66 27.24 -16.47
CA LEU A 512 1.84 28.07 -16.25
C LEU A 512 1.46 29.45 -15.70
N VAL A 513 0.41 30.07 -16.24
CA VAL A 513 -0.09 31.37 -15.77
C VAL A 513 -0.48 31.30 -14.29
N PHE A 514 -1.35 30.34 -13.92
CA PHE A 514 -1.71 30.14 -12.52
C PHE A 514 -0.52 29.65 -11.69
N GLY A 515 0.38 28.87 -12.27
CA GLY A 515 1.61 28.42 -11.64
C GLY A 515 2.52 29.56 -11.19
N VAL A 516 2.75 30.54 -12.07
CA VAL A 516 3.54 31.74 -11.76
C VAL A 516 2.88 32.58 -10.66
N ILE A 517 1.55 32.63 -10.59
CA ILE A 517 0.83 33.27 -9.48
C ILE A 517 1.01 32.49 -8.16
N TYR A 518 1.07 31.16 -8.22
CA TYR A 518 1.27 30.31 -7.05
C TYR A 518 2.67 30.43 -6.46
N LEU A 519 3.70 30.70 -7.27
CA LEU A 519 5.09 30.85 -6.81
C LEU A 519 5.23 31.82 -5.61
N PRO A 520 4.86 33.12 -5.73
CA PRO A 520 5.00 34.06 -4.61
C PRO A 520 4.07 33.70 -3.45
N ILE A 521 2.85 33.23 -3.72
CA ILE A 521 1.89 32.86 -2.67
C ILE A 521 2.46 31.74 -1.78
N TYR A 522 2.93 30.65 -2.39
CA TYR A 522 3.53 29.55 -1.65
C TYR A 522 4.84 29.98 -0.98
N PHE A 523 5.73 30.69 -1.69
CA PHE A 523 7.02 31.09 -1.14
C PHE A 523 6.86 31.96 0.12
N PHE A 524 6.12 33.06 0.01
CA PHE A 524 5.98 34.00 1.13
C PHE A 524 5.13 33.42 2.27
N PHE A 525 4.06 32.68 1.96
CA PHE A 525 3.24 32.06 3.00
C PHE A 525 4.01 30.98 3.77
N PHE A 526 4.72 30.08 3.09
CA PHE A 526 5.55 29.08 3.78
C PHE A 526 6.67 29.75 4.57
N LEU A 527 7.36 30.74 3.99
CA LEU A 527 8.44 31.45 4.70
C LEU A 527 7.92 32.12 5.97
N TRP A 528 6.78 32.80 5.88
CA TRP A 528 6.10 33.41 7.02
C TRP A 528 5.67 32.35 8.03
N ALA A 529 4.95 31.30 7.63
CA ALA A 529 4.44 30.28 8.52
C ALA A 529 5.58 29.56 9.27
N ILE A 530 6.63 29.16 8.53
CA ILE A 530 7.78 28.46 9.09
C ILE A 530 8.53 29.35 10.10
N LYS A 531 8.65 30.67 9.85
CA LYS A 531 9.29 31.60 10.80
C LYS A 531 8.40 31.96 11.98
N LYS A 532 7.12 32.25 11.74
CA LYS A 532 6.16 32.71 12.74
C LYS A 532 5.83 31.63 13.78
N PHE A 533 5.72 30.38 13.34
CA PHE A 533 5.35 29.24 14.18
C PHE A 533 6.53 28.33 14.51
N ASP A 534 7.75 28.76 14.21
CA ASP A 534 9.01 28.03 14.44
C ASP A 534 8.94 26.55 14.02
N ILE A 535 8.45 26.32 12.80
CA ILE A 535 8.28 24.97 12.26
C ILE A 535 9.66 24.40 11.97
N ALA A 536 9.97 23.24 12.56
CA ALA A 536 11.29 22.62 12.47
C ALA A 536 11.53 21.90 11.13
N THR A 537 11.43 22.62 10.01
CA THR A 537 11.69 22.12 8.65
C THR A 537 13.17 21.73 8.46
N PRO A 538 13.53 20.90 7.45
CA PRO A 538 14.90 20.43 7.28
C PRO A 538 15.91 21.59 7.21
N GLY A 539 16.93 21.56 8.05
CA GLY A 539 17.93 22.62 8.24
C GLY A 539 17.64 23.62 9.36
N ARG A 540 16.52 23.47 10.09
CA ARG A 540 16.20 24.21 11.32
C ARG A 540 16.23 23.28 12.54
N GLY A 541 16.86 23.72 13.63
CA GLY A 541 17.08 22.91 14.83
C GLY A 541 17.98 21.70 14.55
N GLU A 542 17.71 20.56 15.19
CA GLU A 542 18.42 19.28 14.96
C GLU A 542 17.92 18.50 13.72
N ASN A 543 16.96 19.04 12.95
CA ASN A 543 16.33 18.31 11.86
C ASN A 543 17.16 18.37 10.57
N THR A 544 17.74 17.23 10.18
CA THR A 544 18.66 17.06 9.05
C THR A 544 18.14 16.14 7.95
N LYS A 545 16.84 15.82 7.94
CA LYS A 545 16.23 14.84 7.02
C LYS A 545 14.85 15.28 6.51
N LEU A 546 14.44 14.77 5.35
CA LEU A 546 13.03 14.79 4.93
C LEU A 546 12.23 13.90 5.88
N PHE A 547 11.03 14.32 6.25
CA PHE A 547 10.14 13.44 7.01
C PHE A 547 9.40 12.52 6.07
N THR A 548 9.41 11.23 6.38
CA THR A 548 8.64 10.20 5.69
C THR A 548 7.48 9.73 6.55
N LYS A 549 6.57 8.96 5.95
CA LYS A 549 5.49 8.28 6.70
C LYS A 549 6.03 7.32 7.76
N ALA A 550 7.20 6.73 7.54
CA ALA A 550 7.88 5.88 8.52
C ALA A 550 8.38 6.70 9.73
N ASP A 551 8.86 7.94 9.50
CA ASP A 551 9.33 8.83 10.58
C ASP A 551 8.20 9.32 11.50
N TRP A 552 6.98 9.46 10.97
CA TRP A 552 5.82 9.80 11.79
C TRP A 552 5.33 8.62 12.63
N LYS A 553 5.32 7.42 12.05
CA LYS A 553 5.06 6.19 12.79
C LYS A 553 6.09 6.00 13.90
N SER A 554 7.36 6.31 13.64
CA SER A 554 8.40 6.27 14.67
C SER A 554 8.26 7.29 15.78
N LYS A 555 7.78 8.51 15.49
CA LYS A 555 7.41 9.49 16.52
C LYS A 555 6.13 9.15 17.29
N THR A 556 5.25 8.30 16.75
CA THR A 556 4.01 7.83 17.40
C THR A 556 4.16 6.47 18.11
N GLY A 557 5.39 5.94 18.22
CA GLY A 557 5.71 4.71 18.96
C GLY A 557 6.10 3.49 18.10
N GLU A 558 6.49 3.67 16.83
CA GLU A 558 7.00 2.61 15.95
C GLU A 558 8.42 2.93 15.45
N SER A 559 9.40 2.87 16.36
CA SER A 559 10.78 3.34 16.18
C SER A 559 11.49 2.89 14.89
N ALA A 560 12.01 3.86 14.14
CA ALA A 560 13.15 3.71 13.23
C ALA A 560 14.01 4.98 13.34
N THR A 561 15.22 4.81 13.89
CA THR A 561 16.27 5.83 14.03
C THR A 561 17.15 5.83 12.78
N GLN A 562 17.77 6.97 12.47
CA GLN A 562 18.62 7.20 11.28
C GLN A 562 20.12 7.01 11.56
N VAL A 563 20.90 6.91 10.48
CA VAL A 563 22.31 6.46 10.39
C VAL A 563 23.26 7.51 9.82
N GLN A 564 24.52 7.45 10.26
CA GLN A 564 25.69 8.18 9.77
C GLN A 564 26.38 7.48 8.57
N THR A 565 26.96 8.29 7.69
CA THR A 565 27.63 7.96 6.41
C THR A 565 29.07 7.46 6.55
N SER A 566 29.45 6.46 5.74
CA SER A 566 30.83 6.23 5.26
C SER A 566 30.85 5.37 3.97
N GLY A 567 31.45 5.86 2.88
CA GLY A 567 31.67 5.15 1.59
C GLY A 567 30.69 5.49 0.44
N ASN A 568 31.11 5.29 -0.82
CA ASN A 568 30.36 5.59 -2.07
C ASN A 568 29.00 4.84 -2.23
N LEU A 569 28.65 3.99 -1.26
CA LEU A 569 27.34 3.36 -1.12
C LEU A 569 26.60 4.00 0.05
N ASN A 570 25.42 4.58 -0.19
CA ASN A 570 24.53 5.05 0.87
C ASN A 570 23.89 3.87 1.60
N ILE A 571 24.61 3.27 2.54
CA ILE A 571 24.18 2.09 3.31
C ILE A 571 23.48 2.53 4.61
N THR A 572 22.23 2.08 4.79
CA THR A 572 21.46 2.29 6.04
C THR A 572 21.96 1.36 7.16
N GLU A 573 21.61 1.59 8.44
CA GLU A 573 22.00 0.71 9.58
C GLU A 573 21.64 -0.74 9.32
N ASN A 574 20.46 -0.93 8.73
CA ASN A 574 19.89 -2.26 8.53
C ASN A 574 20.62 -2.98 7.44
N ARG A 575 21.00 -2.22 6.41
CA ARG A 575 21.77 -2.72 5.30
C ARG A 575 23.19 -3.04 5.74
N ALA A 576 23.80 -2.23 6.61
CA ALA A 576 25.08 -2.54 7.25
C ALA A 576 25.00 -3.84 8.09
N LEU A 577 23.95 -3.99 8.90
CA LEU A 577 23.70 -5.22 9.66
C LEU A 577 23.47 -6.42 8.73
N ALA A 578 22.67 -6.25 7.68
CA ALA A 578 22.39 -7.31 6.71
C ALA A 578 23.66 -7.77 5.98
N ILE A 579 24.55 -6.85 5.60
CA ILE A 579 25.86 -7.16 5.00
C ILE A 579 26.68 -8.04 5.96
N GLN A 580 26.77 -7.66 7.23
CA GLN A 580 27.50 -8.45 8.22
C GLN A 580 26.86 -9.82 8.48
N VAL A 581 25.52 -9.90 8.46
CA VAL A 581 24.79 -11.17 8.53
C VAL A 581 25.14 -12.05 7.32
N VAL A 582 25.14 -11.51 6.10
CA VAL A 582 25.54 -12.26 4.90
C VAL A 582 26.98 -12.78 5.00
N LYS A 583 27.91 -11.95 5.51
CA LYS A 583 29.30 -12.38 5.77
C LYS A 583 29.36 -13.56 6.74
N ALA A 584 28.60 -13.50 7.84
CA ALA A 584 28.56 -14.58 8.82
C ALA A 584 27.90 -15.86 8.27
N TYR A 585 27.04 -15.76 7.25
CA TYR A 585 26.50 -16.90 6.52
C TYR A 585 27.44 -17.44 5.43
N GLY A 586 28.68 -16.96 5.31
CA GLY A 586 29.66 -17.44 4.32
C GLY A 586 29.62 -16.70 2.98
N GLY A 587 29.01 -15.50 2.94
CA GLY A 587 28.89 -14.66 1.75
C GLY A 587 27.70 -15.00 0.86
N PHE A 588 27.46 -14.19 -0.17
CA PHE A 588 26.30 -14.33 -1.06
C PHE A 588 26.27 -15.67 -1.80
N ASP A 589 27.42 -16.24 -2.16
CA ASP A 589 27.49 -17.54 -2.87
C ASP A 589 27.00 -18.71 -2.03
N ASN A 590 27.05 -18.59 -0.70
CA ASN A 590 26.57 -19.63 0.18
C ASN A 590 25.06 -19.56 0.41
N ILE A 591 24.40 -18.44 0.07
CA ILE A 591 22.98 -18.21 0.33
C ILE A 591 22.17 -18.64 -0.90
N LYS A 592 21.27 -19.61 -0.72
CA LYS A 592 20.36 -20.09 -1.77
C LYS A 592 18.99 -19.43 -1.71
N ASN A 593 18.48 -19.19 -0.50
CA ASN A 593 17.17 -18.59 -0.29
C ASN A 593 17.11 -17.93 1.09
N VAL A 594 16.40 -16.80 1.19
CA VAL A 594 16.25 -16.03 2.43
C VAL A 594 14.78 -15.74 2.69
N ASP A 595 14.27 -16.27 3.81
CA ASP A 595 12.92 -16.05 4.30
C ASP A 595 12.93 -15.63 5.78
N ALA A 596 11.80 -15.19 6.33
CA ALA A 596 11.66 -14.91 7.75
C ALA A 596 10.25 -15.21 8.26
N CYS A 597 10.13 -15.65 9.50
CA CYS A 597 8.86 -15.78 10.22
C CYS A 597 8.98 -15.07 11.55
N ILE A 598 8.19 -14.01 11.77
CA ILE A 598 8.01 -13.15 12.98
C ILE A 598 9.28 -12.92 13.84
N THR A 599 9.89 -13.97 14.38
CA THR A 599 11.07 -13.94 15.25
C THR A 599 12.36 -14.53 14.65
N LYS A 600 12.31 -15.25 13.53
CA LYS A 600 13.44 -16.02 12.98
C LYS A 600 13.71 -15.69 11.52
N LEU A 601 14.97 -15.36 11.22
CA LEU A 601 15.51 -15.31 9.87
C LEU A 601 15.85 -16.74 9.44
N ARG A 602 15.32 -17.19 8.32
CA ARG A 602 15.44 -18.56 7.80
C ARG A 602 16.22 -18.54 6.50
N ILE A 603 17.46 -18.99 6.52
CA ILE A 603 18.32 -18.99 5.34
C ILE A 603 18.60 -20.43 4.90
N GLN A 604 18.37 -20.71 3.62
CA GLN A 604 18.86 -21.92 2.99
C GLN A 604 20.28 -21.68 2.50
N VAL A 605 21.19 -22.57 2.85
CA VAL A 605 22.62 -22.44 2.54
C VAL A 605 23.12 -23.58 1.67
N ALA A 606 24.15 -23.32 0.86
CA ALA A 606 24.85 -24.34 0.10
C ALA A 606 25.70 -25.25 1.00
N ASN A 607 26.38 -24.65 1.98
CA ASN A 607 27.20 -25.31 2.97
C ASN A 607 26.94 -24.71 4.37
N GLN A 608 26.40 -25.51 5.29
CA GLN A 608 26.13 -25.10 6.67
C GLN A 608 27.40 -24.90 7.51
N ASP A 609 28.51 -25.56 7.16
CA ASP A 609 29.70 -25.62 8.02
C ASP A 609 30.50 -24.32 7.99
N ILE A 610 30.34 -23.52 6.92
CA ILE A 610 30.97 -22.20 6.81
C ILE A 610 30.13 -21.08 7.45
N VAL A 611 28.97 -21.40 8.02
CA VAL A 611 28.12 -20.42 8.73
C VAL A 611 28.64 -20.21 10.15
N ASP A 612 29.11 -19.00 10.43
CA ASP A 612 29.60 -18.57 11.72
C ASP A 612 28.44 -18.21 12.67
N GLY A 613 27.92 -19.24 13.33
CA GLY A 613 26.88 -19.09 14.34
C GLY A 613 27.29 -18.25 15.55
N ASN A 614 28.58 -18.18 15.88
CA ASN A 614 29.08 -17.44 17.02
C ASN A 614 29.12 -15.94 16.74
N LYS A 615 29.49 -15.55 15.51
CA LYS A 615 29.42 -14.16 15.06
C LYS A 615 27.98 -13.67 14.98
N LEU A 616 27.06 -14.51 14.47
CA LEU A 616 25.63 -14.19 14.42
C LEU A 616 25.06 -13.87 15.81
N THR A 617 25.46 -14.62 16.83
CA THR A 617 24.97 -14.41 18.21
C THR A 617 25.74 -13.35 19.00
N SER A 618 27.07 -13.38 18.94
CA SER A 618 27.93 -12.56 19.80
C SER A 618 28.12 -11.13 19.28
N GLU A 619 28.06 -10.92 17.96
CA GLU A 619 28.37 -9.63 17.33
C GLU A 619 27.17 -9.02 16.60
N LEU A 620 26.30 -9.85 16.03
CA LEU A 620 25.24 -9.40 15.12
C LEU A 620 23.84 -9.40 15.74
N GLY A 621 23.72 -9.77 17.03
CA GLY A 621 22.48 -9.60 17.80
C GLY A 621 21.39 -10.66 17.54
N ALA A 622 21.75 -11.86 17.07
CA ALA A 622 20.85 -13.00 17.11
C ALA A 622 20.83 -13.61 18.51
N SER A 623 19.65 -13.89 19.06
CA SER A 623 19.52 -14.57 20.36
C SER A 623 19.69 -16.09 20.28
N GLY A 624 20.14 -16.60 19.14
CA GLY A 624 20.33 -18.03 18.90
C GLY A 624 20.38 -18.39 17.43
N VAL A 625 21.05 -19.50 17.13
CA VAL A 625 21.14 -20.07 15.79
C VAL A 625 20.67 -21.52 15.83
N ILE A 626 19.77 -21.88 14.93
CA ILE A 626 19.15 -23.19 14.84
C ILE A 626 19.53 -23.79 13.48
N LYS A 627 20.05 -25.02 13.47
CA LYS A 627 20.50 -25.72 12.26
C LYS A 627 19.61 -26.95 12.00
N PRO A 628 18.37 -26.79 11.50
CA PRO A 628 17.42 -27.89 11.36
C PRO A 628 17.77 -28.91 10.27
N SER A 629 18.59 -28.54 9.28
CA SER A 629 19.09 -29.46 8.26
C SER A 629 20.41 -28.95 7.69
N LYS A 630 21.20 -29.81 7.04
CA LYS A 630 22.48 -29.44 6.41
C LYS A 630 22.40 -28.30 5.38
N GLN A 631 21.19 -27.96 4.92
CA GLN A 631 20.92 -26.90 3.95
C GLN A 631 20.10 -25.75 4.54
N SER A 632 19.87 -25.71 5.86
CA SER A 632 19.01 -24.71 6.49
C SER A 632 19.61 -24.26 7.81
N VAL A 633 19.88 -22.96 7.92
CA VAL A 633 20.38 -22.32 9.14
C VAL A 633 19.51 -21.12 9.44
N TYR A 634 18.96 -21.09 10.65
CA TYR A 634 18.03 -20.06 11.11
C TYR A 634 18.67 -19.24 12.23
N ALA A 635 18.57 -17.92 12.18
CA ALA A 635 19.01 -17.04 13.25
C ALA A 635 17.79 -16.34 13.90
N VAL A 636 17.75 -16.30 15.23
CA VAL A 636 16.63 -15.72 15.98
C VAL A 636 16.91 -14.24 16.22
N TYR A 637 16.21 -13.35 15.50
CA TYR A 637 16.39 -11.90 15.57
C TYR A 637 15.19 -11.16 16.18
N GLY A 638 14.17 -11.90 16.63
CA GLY A 638 12.89 -11.31 17.03
C GLY A 638 12.25 -10.53 15.88
N ALA A 639 11.57 -9.42 16.20
CA ALA A 639 10.90 -8.57 15.21
C ALA A 639 11.83 -8.01 14.10
N LYS A 640 13.16 -8.08 14.27
CA LYS A 640 14.14 -7.62 13.26
C LYS A 640 14.31 -8.60 12.10
N ALA A 641 13.85 -9.86 12.23
CA ALA A 641 14.05 -10.91 11.24
C ALA A 641 13.51 -10.54 9.84
N ASP A 642 12.31 -9.97 9.76
CA ASP A 642 11.69 -9.61 8.48
C ASP A 642 12.41 -8.43 7.80
N ARG A 643 12.91 -7.48 8.60
CA ARG A 643 13.69 -6.34 8.11
C ARG A 643 15.03 -6.78 7.52
N ILE A 644 15.75 -7.66 8.22
CA ILE A 644 17.03 -8.20 7.74
C ILE A 644 16.82 -9.03 6.46
N LYS A 645 15.76 -9.85 6.40
CA LYS A 645 15.39 -10.61 5.19
C LYS A 645 15.20 -9.71 3.97
N ASN A 646 14.45 -8.62 4.13
CA ASN A 646 14.16 -7.70 3.03
C ASN A 646 15.45 -7.06 2.48
N GLU A 647 16.35 -6.59 3.35
CA GLU A 647 17.63 -5.99 2.95
C GLU A 647 18.55 -7.00 2.23
N ILE A 648 18.61 -8.26 2.70
CA ILE A 648 19.42 -9.29 2.03
C ILE A 648 18.86 -9.59 0.63
N ASN A 649 17.55 -9.75 0.49
CA ASN A 649 16.93 -10.00 -0.81
C ASN A 649 17.10 -8.81 -1.77
N GLU A 650 17.07 -7.59 -1.27
CA GLU A 650 17.33 -6.39 -2.06
C GLU A 650 18.79 -6.35 -2.57
N MET A 651 19.76 -6.70 -1.71
CA MET A 651 21.17 -6.80 -2.13
C MET A 651 21.39 -7.92 -3.16
N ILE A 652 20.73 -9.08 -3.01
CA ILE A 652 20.81 -10.16 -4.01
C ILE A 652 20.28 -9.67 -5.35
N TYR A 653 19.12 -8.99 -5.35
CA TYR A 653 18.56 -8.41 -6.56
C TYR A 653 19.49 -7.37 -7.21
N GLU A 654 20.12 -6.48 -6.41
CA GLU A 654 21.09 -5.51 -6.91
C GLU A 654 22.33 -6.17 -7.54
N ILE A 655 22.83 -7.26 -6.93
CA ILE A 655 23.95 -8.05 -7.46
C ILE A 655 23.58 -8.75 -8.78
N GLU A 656 22.35 -9.26 -8.92
CA GLU A 656 21.86 -9.84 -10.17
C GLU A 656 21.86 -8.82 -11.32
N GLN A 657 21.57 -7.55 -11.02
CA GLN A 657 21.59 -6.46 -12.01
C GLN A 657 23.00 -5.92 -12.28
N ASN A 658 23.88 -5.92 -11.26
CA ASN A 658 25.27 -5.50 -11.39
C ASN A 658 26.21 -6.39 -10.56
N PRO A 659 26.84 -7.40 -11.18
CA PRO A 659 27.71 -8.34 -10.47
C PRO A 659 28.90 -7.69 -9.74
N SER A 660 29.34 -6.48 -10.13
CA SER A 660 30.45 -5.79 -9.46
C SER A 660 30.12 -5.34 -8.04
N LEU A 661 28.82 -5.20 -7.69
CA LEU A 661 28.37 -4.80 -6.36
C LEU A 661 28.64 -5.87 -5.31
N LYS A 662 28.74 -7.14 -5.72
CA LYS A 662 29.00 -8.26 -4.80
C LYS A 662 30.29 -8.04 -4.01
N ASP A 663 31.37 -7.68 -4.69
CA ASP A 663 32.66 -7.42 -4.07
C ASP A 663 32.64 -6.11 -3.26
N GLU A 664 31.83 -5.13 -3.66
CA GLU A 664 31.69 -3.86 -2.95
C GLU A 664 30.97 -4.05 -1.59
N PHE A 665 29.87 -4.82 -1.57
CA PHE A 665 29.19 -5.19 -0.32
C PHE A 665 30.05 -6.06 0.59
N LEU A 666 30.79 -7.02 0.02
CA LEU A 666 31.67 -7.86 0.81
C LEU A 666 32.90 -7.10 1.34
N LYS A 667 33.32 -5.99 0.71
CA LYS A 667 34.38 -5.10 1.24
C LYS A 667 33.88 -4.07 2.25
N TYR A 668 32.57 -3.85 2.32
CA TYR A 668 31.99 -2.88 3.26
C TYR A 668 32.24 -3.29 4.72
N GLY A 669 32.84 -2.38 5.49
CA GLY A 669 33.18 -2.59 6.90
C GLY A 669 34.49 -3.34 7.18
N ASP A 670 35.34 -3.58 6.17
CA ASP A 670 36.64 -4.26 6.37
C ASP A 670 37.78 -3.30 6.83
N ASN A 671 37.59 -1.98 6.68
CA ASN A 671 38.58 -0.95 7.05
C ASN A 671 38.18 -0.07 8.25
N GLU A 672 37.07 -0.37 8.93
CA GLU A 672 36.69 0.30 10.18
C GLU A 672 36.39 -0.76 11.24
N PRO A 673 36.87 -0.60 12.49
CA PRO A 673 36.39 -1.44 13.58
C PRO A 673 34.88 -1.26 13.64
N VAL A 674 34.14 -2.34 13.44
CA VAL A 674 32.69 -2.37 13.57
C VAL A 674 32.36 -1.69 14.89
N LYS A 675 31.81 -0.47 14.83
CA LYS A 675 31.16 0.18 15.97
C LYS A 675 30.05 -0.79 16.35
N SER A 676 30.29 -1.54 17.43
CA SER A 676 29.34 -2.47 17.98
C SER A 676 28.01 -1.74 18.14
N LEU A 677 26.98 -2.25 17.47
CA LEU A 677 25.58 -1.88 17.67
C LEU A 677 25.06 -2.42 19.02
N THR A 678 25.92 -2.40 20.04
CA THR A 678 25.51 -2.36 21.43
C THR A 678 24.89 -0.99 21.65
N SER A 679 23.56 -0.96 21.72
CA SER A 679 22.86 -0.10 22.67
C SER A 679 23.71 0.03 23.93
N GLN A 680 23.91 1.24 24.42
CA GLN A 680 24.60 1.53 25.68
C GLN A 680 24.16 0.57 26.79
N SER A 681 24.91 -0.52 26.94
CA SER A 681 25.29 -1.10 28.21
C SER A 681 26.80 -0.95 28.21
N THR A 682 27.25 0.00 29.02
CA THR A 682 28.63 0.21 29.41
C THR A 682 29.39 -1.11 29.43
N GLN A 683 30.53 -1.20 28.73
CA GLN A 683 31.59 -2.10 29.17
C GLN A 683 32.08 -1.58 30.52
N GLU A 684 31.36 -1.94 31.58
CA GLU A 684 31.99 -2.23 32.84
C GLU A 684 32.45 -3.69 32.73
N GLU A 685 33.71 -3.94 33.06
CA GLU A 685 34.16 -5.27 33.46
C GLU A 685 33.08 -5.90 34.34
N LYS A 686 32.64 -7.13 34.02
CA LYS A 686 31.71 -7.87 34.89
C LYS A 686 32.41 -8.06 36.24
N SER A 687 32.11 -7.16 37.17
CA SER A 687 32.66 -7.14 38.53
C SER A 687 32.43 -8.48 39.24
N ASP A 688 33.30 -8.80 40.20
CA ASP A 688 33.27 -9.96 41.14
C ASP A 688 31.99 -10.10 42.01
N GLU A 689 30.92 -9.37 41.69
CA GLU A 689 29.74 -9.24 42.52
C GLU A 689 28.79 -10.44 42.37
N LYS A 690 28.34 -10.94 43.51
CA LYS A 690 27.48 -12.11 43.67
C LYS A 690 26.00 -11.72 43.54
N ILE A 691 25.27 -12.32 42.58
CA ILE A 691 23.82 -12.10 42.41
C ILE A 691 23.07 -13.27 43.06
N ILE A 692 22.12 -12.96 43.95
CA ILE A 692 21.24 -13.96 44.56
C ILE A 692 19.87 -13.88 43.89
N VAL A 693 19.44 -14.98 43.27
CA VAL A 693 18.13 -15.11 42.65
C VAL A 693 17.16 -15.67 43.68
N LYS A 694 16.07 -14.93 43.95
CA LYS A 694 15.06 -15.30 44.94
C LYS A 694 13.84 -15.97 44.29
N ALA A 695 13.12 -16.75 45.08
CA ALA A 695 11.92 -17.45 44.64
C ALA A 695 10.80 -16.45 44.28
N PRO A 696 10.36 -16.40 43.01
CA PRO A 696 9.31 -15.47 42.56
C PRO A 696 7.92 -15.86 43.07
N VAL A 697 7.75 -17.08 43.60
CA VAL A 697 6.48 -17.61 44.08
C VAL A 697 6.75 -18.68 45.15
N SER A 698 5.85 -18.82 46.12
CA SER A 698 5.89 -19.95 47.07
C SER A 698 5.48 -21.25 46.36
N GLY A 699 6.13 -22.36 46.69
CA GLY A 699 5.84 -23.65 46.08
C GLY A 699 6.85 -24.73 46.44
N LYS A 700 6.88 -25.79 45.63
CA LYS A 700 7.87 -26.87 45.75
C LYS A 700 8.94 -26.70 44.67
N VAL A 701 10.20 -26.58 45.07
CA VAL A 701 11.35 -26.56 44.14
C VAL A 701 11.59 -27.97 43.61
N VAL A 702 11.80 -28.07 42.31
CA VAL A 702 12.21 -29.29 41.61
C VAL A 702 13.43 -29.02 40.73
N PRO A 703 14.31 -30.02 40.53
CA PRO A 703 15.40 -29.93 39.56
C PRO A 703 14.87 -29.63 38.15
N LEU A 704 15.68 -28.97 37.30
CA LEU A 704 15.28 -28.69 35.91
C LEU A 704 15.05 -29.98 35.12
N GLU A 705 15.79 -31.05 35.44
CA GLU A 705 15.67 -32.36 34.81
C GLU A 705 14.29 -33.01 34.99
N GLU A 706 13.50 -32.57 35.99
CA GLU A 706 12.13 -33.03 36.24
C GLU A 706 11.06 -32.17 35.54
N VAL A 707 11.45 -31.13 34.79
CA VAL A 707 10.53 -30.29 34.02
C VAL A 707 10.03 -31.06 32.80
N PRO A 708 8.70 -31.13 32.53
CA PRO A 708 8.13 -31.88 31.40
C PRO A 708 8.26 -31.12 30.06
N ASP A 709 9.46 -30.60 29.78
CA ASP A 709 9.85 -29.92 28.54
C ASP A 709 11.34 -30.14 28.28
N ASP A 710 11.68 -30.68 27.10
CA ASP A 710 13.06 -31.05 26.76
C ASP A 710 14.00 -29.85 26.74
N THR A 711 13.50 -28.65 26.41
CA THR A 711 14.32 -27.42 26.36
C THR A 711 14.82 -27.02 27.73
N PHE A 712 13.93 -27.05 28.73
CA PHE A 712 14.28 -26.74 30.10
C PHE A 712 15.00 -27.90 30.80
N ALA A 713 14.59 -29.14 30.54
CA ALA A 713 15.19 -30.33 31.16
C ALA A 713 16.64 -30.56 30.74
N GLN A 714 16.97 -30.24 29.48
CA GLN A 714 18.35 -30.32 28.96
C GLN A 714 19.15 -29.03 29.20
N GLN A 715 18.58 -28.05 29.91
CA GLN A 715 19.19 -26.75 30.19
C GLN A 715 19.64 -25.97 28.93
N MET A 716 19.01 -26.20 27.77
CA MET A 716 19.43 -25.61 26.47
C MET A 716 19.32 -24.08 26.41
N MET A 717 18.58 -23.48 27.33
CA MET A 717 18.35 -22.03 27.41
C MET A 717 19.12 -21.37 28.56
N GLY A 718 19.66 -22.15 29.50
CA GLY A 718 20.17 -21.63 30.75
C GLY A 718 20.08 -22.59 31.94
N THR A 719 20.93 -22.36 32.93
CA THR A 719 20.96 -23.10 34.20
C THR A 719 20.03 -22.47 35.25
N GLY A 720 19.42 -23.27 36.13
CA GLY A 720 18.55 -22.77 37.19
C GLY A 720 17.79 -23.87 37.93
N VAL A 721 16.58 -23.55 38.38
CA VAL A 721 15.65 -24.50 39.03
C VAL A 721 14.22 -24.25 38.53
N ALA A 722 13.30 -25.17 38.79
CA ALA A 722 11.88 -24.92 38.57
C ALA A 722 11.08 -24.99 39.88
N ILE A 723 9.93 -24.29 39.91
CA ILE A 723 9.01 -24.32 41.03
C ILE A 723 7.65 -24.81 40.57
N ILE A 724 7.05 -25.72 41.33
CA ILE A 724 5.61 -26.04 41.27
C ILE A 724 4.90 -25.04 42.19
N PRO A 725 4.22 -24.02 41.64
CA PRO A 725 3.67 -22.92 42.44
C PRO A 725 2.49 -23.37 43.29
N SER A 726 2.46 -22.92 44.55
CA SER A 726 1.31 -23.05 45.46
C SER A 726 0.56 -21.72 45.67
N ALA A 727 1.10 -20.61 45.15
CA ALA A 727 0.53 -19.27 45.24
C ALA A 727 0.30 -18.64 43.86
N SER A 728 -0.74 -17.82 43.73
CA SER A 728 -1.17 -17.22 42.47
C SER A 728 -0.49 -15.89 42.11
N THR A 729 0.35 -15.35 43.00
CA THR A 729 1.01 -14.06 42.79
C THR A 729 2.51 -14.26 42.62
N PHE A 730 3.03 -13.83 41.47
CA PHE A 730 4.44 -13.89 41.14
C PHE A 730 5.08 -12.52 41.37
N VAL A 731 6.32 -12.54 41.87
CA VAL A 731 7.13 -11.34 42.11
C VAL A 731 8.47 -11.40 41.40
N ALA A 732 9.11 -10.24 41.26
CA ALA A 732 10.44 -10.13 40.68
C ALA A 732 11.50 -10.86 41.54
N PRO A 733 12.37 -11.69 40.92
CA PRO A 733 13.36 -12.50 41.64
C PRO A 733 14.67 -11.76 41.92
N ILE A 734 14.91 -10.62 41.25
CA ILE A 734 16.11 -9.78 41.36
C ILE A 734 15.75 -8.29 41.26
N ASN A 735 16.72 -7.41 41.55
CA ASN A 735 16.63 -5.98 41.24
C ASN A 735 17.15 -5.74 39.81
N GLY A 736 16.46 -4.89 39.03
CA GLY A 736 16.86 -4.64 37.64
C GLY A 736 15.81 -3.91 36.81
N THR A 737 15.76 -4.26 35.53
CA THR A 737 14.74 -3.80 34.57
C THR A 737 14.05 -5.01 33.93
N MET A 738 12.79 -4.84 33.53
CA MET A 738 12.08 -5.81 32.72
C MET A 738 12.60 -5.77 31.28
N SER A 739 13.43 -6.74 30.88
CA SER A 739 13.95 -6.79 29.51
C SER A 739 12.92 -7.27 28.50
N LEU A 740 12.00 -8.17 28.90
CA LEU A 740 10.89 -8.60 28.07
C LEU A 740 9.70 -9.11 28.89
N VAL A 741 8.50 -8.65 28.54
CA VAL A 741 7.23 -9.26 28.95
C VAL A 741 6.53 -9.79 27.70
N PHE A 742 6.29 -11.09 27.64
CA PHE A 742 5.61 -11.70 26.49
C PHE A 742 4.13 -11.28 26.43
N GLU A 743 3.58 -11.11 25.23
CA GLU A 743 2.21 -10.56 25.02
C GLU A 743 1.12 -11.28 25.81
N THR A 744 1.21 -12.61 25.92
CA THR A 744 0.22 -13.41 26.67
C THR A 744 0.46 -13.41 28.19
N GLY A 745 1.60 -12.90 28.68
CA GLY A 745 1.96 -12.84 30.10
C GLY A 745 2.46 -14.17 30.69
N HIS A 746 2.85 -15.13 29.85
CA HIS A 746 3.34 -16.44 30.29
C HIS A 746 4.81 -16.44 30.69
N ALA A 747 5.63 -15.51 30.20
CA ALA A 747 7.06 -15.47 30.48
C ALA A 747 7.56 -14.03 30.69
N TYR A 748 8.62 -13.91 31.47
CA TYR A 748 9.18 -12.66 31.97
C TYR A 748 10.71 -12.76 32.00
N THR A 749 11.38 -11.86 31.27
CA THR A 749 12.84 -11.73 31.31
C THR A 749 13.23 -10.47 32.07
N PHE A 750 14.19 -10.62 32.96
CA PHE A 750 14.74 -9.57 33.82
C PHE A 750 16.19 -9.35 33.47
N GLU A 751 16.66 -8.11 33.55
CA GLU A 751 18.06 -7.77 33.38
C GLU A 751 18.54 -7.02 34.62
N SER A 752 19.60 -7.53 35.27
CA SER A 752 20.23 -6.83 36.39
C SER A 752 20.93 -5.56 35.89
N LYS A 753 21.21 -4.59 36.79
CA LYS A 753 21.94 -3.36 36.44
C LYS A 753 23.28 -3.60 35.72
N LYS A 754 23.86 -4.80 35.83
CA LYS A 754 25.14 -5.21 35.25
C LYS A 754 24.98 -6.33 34.21
N GLY A 755 23.83 -6.40 33.53
CA GLY A 755 23.61 -7.21 32.33
C GLY A 755 23.40 -8.72 32.54
N THR A 756 23.01 -9.17 33.74
CA THR A 756 22.64 -10.58 33.97
C THR A 756 21.16 -10.79 33.69
N GLN A 757 20.86 -11.66 32.73
CA GLN A 757 19.49 -11.95 32.31
C GLN A 757 18.92 -13.20 32.99
N ILE A 758 17.73 -13.07 33.55
CA ILE A 758 16.98 -14.14 34.22
C ILE A 758 15.63 -14.30 33.52
N LEU A 759 15.25 -15.52 33.21
CA LEU A 759 13.96 -15.87 32.64
C LEU A 759 13.10 -16.59 33.67
N ILE A 760 11.85 -16.13 33.82
CA ILE A 760 10.76 -16.88 34.46
C ILE A 760 9.79 -17.29 33.37
N HIS A 761 9.53 -18.60 33.23
CA HIS A 761 8.50 -19.13 32.35
C HIS A 761 7.39 -19.77 33.20
N ILE A 762 6.18 -19.22 33.18
CA ILE A 762 5.07 -19.67 34.02
C ILE A 762 4.28 -20.78 33.32
N GLY A 763 4.43 -22.01 33.82
CA GLY A 763 3.85 -23.22 33.24
C GLY A 763 4.53 -23.66 31.94
N ILE A 764 4.29 -24.90 31.52
CA ILE A 764 4.77 -25.49 30.27
C ILE A 764 3.59 -25.62 29.30
N ASP A 765 3.81 -25.29 28.03
CA ASP A 765 2.77 -25.18 26.98
C ASP A 765 1.59 -24.31 27.43
N SER A 766 1.90 -23.15 28.02
CA SER A 766 0.91 -22.26 28.61
C SER A 766 0.44 -21.14 27.67
N ILE A 767 0.75 -21.24 26.37
CA ILE A 767 0.40 -20.26 25.33
C ILE A 767 -0.77 -20.77 24.50
N ASN A 768 -1.68 -19.89 24.07
CA ASN A 768 -2.85 -20.22 23.22
C ASN A 768 -3.76 -21.31 23.82
N LEU A 769 -3.96 -21.28 25.15
CA LEU A 769 -4.84 -22.21 25.84
C LEU A 769 -6.28 -22.05 25.35
N LYS A 770 -6.97 -23.17 25.12
CA LYS A 770 -8.37 -23.21 24.71
C LYS A 770 -9.22 -23.98 25.71
N ASP A 771 -10.44 -23.52 25.97
CA ASP A 771 -11.42 -24.29 26.73
C ASP A 771 -12.01 -25.44 25.91
N LYS A 772 -12.87 -26.24 26.54
CA LYS A 772 -13.55 -27.39 25.90
C LYS A 772 -14.45 -26.99 24.73
N ASP A 773 -14.83 -25.72 24.62
CA ASP A 773 -15.63 -25.16 23.53
C ASP A 773 -14.77 -24.48 22.45
N GLY A 774 -13.44 -24.57 22.56
CA GLY A 774 -12.47 -24.02 21.61
C GLY A 774 -12.21 -22.51 21.73
N LYS A 775 -12.71 -21.85 22.78
CA LYS A 775 -12.48 -20.42 23.04
C LYS A 775 -11.15 -20.20 23.75
N ASP A 776 -10.49 -19.09 23.42
CA ASP A 776 -9.19 -18.75 24.01
C ASP A 776 -9.33 -18.40 25.49
N VAL A 777 -8.51 -19.03 26.32
CA VAL A 777 -8.41 -18.82 27.77
C VAL A 777 -7.07 -18.19 28.07
N ASN A 778 -7.06 -17.03 28.74
CA ASN A 778 -5.83 -16.42 29.24
C ASN A 778 -5.83 -16.40 30.79
N PRO A 779 -5.05 -17.26 31.45
CA PRO A 779 -4.99 -17.31 32.92
C PRO A 779 -4.04 -16.25 33.52
N PHE A 780 -3.32 -15.47 32.70
CA PHE A 780 -2.31 -14.52 33.12
C PHE A 780 -2.84 -13.10 33.20
N THR A 781 -2.50 -12.39 34.29
CA THR A 781 -2.77 -10.97 34.46
C THR A 781 -1.45 -10.24 34.76
N PRO A 782 -0.70 -9.80 33.73
CA PRO A 782 0.56 -9.07 33.92
C PRO A 782 0.32 -7.75 34.65
N LYS A 783 1.27 -7.38 35.51
CA LYS A 783 1.28 -6.12 36.29
C LYS A 783 2.42 -5.18 35.92
N VAL A 784 3.34 -5.64 35.07
CA VAL A 784 4.51 -4.93 34.57
C VAL A 784 4.56 -4.98 33.05
N LYS A 785 5.32 -4.07 32.45
CA LYS A 785 5.59 -3.98 31.00
C LYS A 785 7.10 -4.01 30.74
N THR A 786 7.48 -4.34 29.51
CA THR A 786 8.88 -4.24 29.05
C THR A 786 9.40 -2.82 29.26
N GLY A 787 10.58 -2.69 29.87
CA GLY A 787 11.21 -1.42 30.23
C GLY A 787 10.97 -0.95 31.67
N ASP A 788 10.03 -1.54 32.41
CA ASP A 788 9.77 -1.15 33.80
C ASP A 788 10.98 -1.45 34.72
N ALA A 789 11.34 -0.51 35.59
CA ALA A 789 12.31 -0.74 36.65
C ALA A 789 11.67 -1.57 37.78
N ILE A 790 12.37 -2.61 38.24
CA ILE A 790 11.85 -3.57 39.21
C ILE A 790 12.83 -3.80 40.37
N LYS A 791 12.27 -3.95 41.57
CA LYS A 791 12.97 -4.41 42.78
C LYS A 791 12.46 -5.80 43.14
N VAL A 792 13.29 -6.56 43.85
CA VAL A 792 12.88 -7.83 44.48
C VAL A 792 11.54 -7.64 45.20
N ASP A 793 10.66 -8.64 45.07
CA ASP A 793 9.30 -8.67 45.64
C ASP A 793 8.25 -7.76 44.97
N ASN A 794 8.60 -6.96 43.95
CA ASN A 794 7.59 -6.28 43.14
C ASN A 794 6.69 -7.30 42.42
N VAL A 795 5.37 -7.11 42.49
CA VAL A 795 4.40 -8.01 41.82
C VAL A 795 4.49 -7.87 40.31
N ILE A 796 4.80 -8.97 39.62
CA ILE A 796 4.93 -9.01 38.15
C ILE A 796 3.68 -9.57 37.47
N ALA A 797 2.98 -10.50 38.12
CA ALA A 797 1.82 -11.17 37.54
C ALA A 797 0.90 -11.79 38.60
N ASN A 798 -0.40 -11.80 38.32
CA ASN A 798 -1.35 -12.68 39.00
C ASN A 798 -1.81 -13.77 38.02
N VAL A 799 -1.78 -15.02 38.47
CA VAL A 799 -2.03 -16.20 37.63
C VAL A 799 -3.12 -17.06 38.24
N LYS A 800 -4.16 -17.35 37.44
CA LYS A 800 -5.24 -18.26 37.84
C LYS A 800 -4.76 -19.71 37.77
N LEU A 801 -4.12 -20.19 38.82
CA LEU A 801 -3.50 -21.53 38.87
C LEU A 801 -4.47 -22.67 38.55
N ASN A 802 -5.74 -22.58 38.97
CA ASN A 802 -6.74 -23.60 38.63
C ASN A 802 -6.93 -23.73 37.12
N GLN A 803 -7.08 -22.60 36.42
CA GLN A 803 -7.18 -22.60 34.96
C GLN A 803 -5.89 -23.07 34.30
N LEU A 804 -4.73 -22.66 34.81
CA LEU A 804 -3.47 -23.11 34.26
C LEU A 804 -3.28 -24.63 34.41
N LYS A 805 -3.73 -25.20 35.54
CA LYS A 805 -3.69 -26.65 35.80
C LYS A 805 -4.66 -27.44 34.92
N ASP A 806 -5.81 -26.85 34.57
CA ASP A 806 -6.83 -27.49 33.75
C ASP A 806 -6.47 -27.50 32.24
N TYR A 807 -5.69 -26.52 31.77
CA TYR A 807 -5.48 -26.30 30.33
C TYR A 807 -4.03 -26.38 29.85
N ALA A 808 -3.02 -26.11 30.70
CA ALA A 808 -1.61 -26.20 30.30
C ALA A 808 -1.04 -27.61 30.57
N LYS A 809 0.03 -27.98 29.86
CA LYS A 809 0.70 -29.28 30.05
C LYS A 809 1.24 -29.46 31.47
N SER A 810 1.74 -28.38 32.07
CA SER A 810 2.18 -28.37 33.47
C SER A 810 2.19 -26.96 34.05
N ILE A 811 1.98 -26.84 35.36
CA ILE A 811 2.15 -25.57 36.09
C ILE A 811 3.60 -25.33 36.55
N VAL A 812 4.49 -26.30 36.33
CA VAL A 812 5.93 -26.18 36.65
C VAL A 812 6.48 -24.93 35.97
N THR A 813 7.14 -24.08 36.75
CA THR A 813 7.63 -22.77 36.34
C THR A 813 9.15 -22.73 36.38
N PRO A 814 9.84 -22.86 35.23
CA PRO A 814 11.29 -22.69 35.15
C PRO A 814 11.75 -21.27 35.51
N ILE A 815 12.83 -21.20 36.29
CA ILE A 815 13.51 -19.96 36.71
C ILE A 815 14.99 -20.15 36.43
N ILE A 816 15.47 -19.56 35.33
CA ILE A 816 16.80 -19.81 34.79
C ILE A 816 17.58 -18.52 34.56
N VAL A 817 18.90 -18.60 34.66
CA VAL A 817 19.81 -17.58 34.11
C VAL A 817 20.17 -17.99 32.68
N LEU A 818 20.02 -17.08 31.74
CA LEU A 818 20.27 -17.37 30.32
C LEU A 818 21.77 -17.60 30.07
N ASP A 819 22.12 -18.55 29.21
CA ASP A 819 23.53 -18.94 28.96
C ASP A 819 24.42 -17.78 28.51
N GLU A 820 23.87 -16.83 27.75
CA GLU A 820 24.56 -15.61 27.33
C GLU A 820 25.08 -14.79 28.53
N SER A 821 24.40 -14.89 29.67
CA SER A 821 24.77 -14.22 30.93
C SER A 821 25.85 -14.96 31.73
N LEU A 822 26.12 -16.24 31.42
CA LEU A 822 27.02 -17.12 32.18
C LEU A 822 28.48 -17.09 31.75
N LYS A 823 28.86 -16.41 30.65
CA LYS A 823 30.27 -16.24 30.26
C LYS A 823 31.09 -15.65 31.42
N GLY A 824 31.98 -16.46 32.01
CA GLY A 824 32.87 -16.09 33.13
C GLY A 824 32.26 -16.22 34.54
N ARG A 825 31.06 -16.81 34.70
CA ARG A 825 30.36 -16.92 35.98
C ARG A 825 29.80 -18.33 36.19
N GLU A 826 29.74 -18.78 37.43
CA GLU A 826 29.20 -20.09 37.82
C GLU A 826 27.88 -19.91 38.59
N VAL A 827 26.96 -20.85 38.37
CA VAL A 827 25.68 -20.94 39.09
C VAL A 827 25.82 -21.96 40.21
N LYS A 828 25.67 -21.53 41.46
CA LYS A 828 25.57 -22.43 42.61
C LYS A 828 24.11 -22.51 43.07
N ILE A 829 23.50 -23.67 42.86
CA ILE A 829 22.14 -23.94 43.34
C ILE A 829 22.15 -24.06 44.87
N LEU A 830 21.42 -23.16 45.54
CA LEU A 830 21.31 -23.13 47.01
C LEU A 830 20.22 -24.08 47.51
N LYS A 831 19.17 -24.29 46.70
CA LYS A 831 18.04 -25.15 47.03
C LYS A 831 17.67 -26.02 45.83
N LYS A 832 18.02 -27.30 45.89
CA LYS A 832 17.79 -28.28 44.80
C LYS A 832 16.39 -28.91 44.84
N SER A 833 15.79 -29.05 46.03
CA SER A 833 14.45 -29.62 46.20
C SER A 833 13.81 -29.18 47.53
N GLY A 834 12.49 -29.34 47.64
CA GLY A 834 11.72 -29.06 48.86
C GLY A 834 10.86 -27.79 48.79
N ASN A 835 10.13 -27.48 49.87
CA ASN A 835 9.24 -26.32 49.90
C ASN A 835 10.03 -25.02 50.03
N VAL A 836 9.64 -23.99 49.27
CA VAL A 836 10.22 -22.65 49.27
C VAL A 836 9.14 -21.60 49.46
N THR A 837 9.40 -20.61 50.30
CA THR A 837 8.52 -19.44 50.41
C THR A 837 9.01 -18.33 49.47
N LYS A 838 8.06 -17.56 48.92
CA LYS A 838 8.32 -16.39 48.08
C LYS A 838 9.36 -15.47 48.74
N GLY A 839 10.43 -15.14 48.01
CA GLY A 839 11.54 -14.30 48.49
C GLY A 839 12.73 -15.06 49.08
N GLU A 840 12.65 -16.38 49.27
CA GLU A 840 13.79 -17.21 49.68
C GLU A 840 14.84 -17.33 48.55
N PRO A 841 16.16 -17.37 48.86
CA PRO A 841 17.21 -17.62 47.87
C PRO A 841 17.09 -19.00 47.20
N LEU A 842 17.14 -19.04 45.87
CA LEU A 842 17.13 -20.29 45.07
C LEU A 842 18.54 -20.69 44.62
N PHE A 843 19.25 -19.75 43.99
CA PHE A 843 20.60 -19.97 43.48
C PHE A 843 21.38 -18.65 43.43
N GLU A 844 22.70 -18.77 43.47
CA GLU A 844 23.64 -17.66 43.38
C GLU A 844 24.46 -17.73 42.10
N ILE A 845 24.75 -16.57 41.51
CA ILE A 845 25.57 -16.38 40.32
C ILE A 845 26.80 -15.57 40.73
N GLY A 846 27.99 -16.14 40.60
CA GLY A 846 29.25 -15.51 41.01
C GLY A 846 30.41 -15.84 40.05
N PRO A 847 31.59 -15.22 40.22
CA PRO A 847 32.77 -15.52 39.40
C PRO A 847 33.23 -16.97 39.57
N VAL A 848 33.82 -17.54 38.51
CA VAL A 848 34.39 -18.90 38.54
C VAL A 848 35.54 -18.94 39.54
N LYS A 849 35.43 -19.74 40.60
CA LYS A 849 36.54 -19.92 41.55
C LYS A 849 37.68 -20.67 40.85
N ALA A 850 38.89 -20.11 40.88
CA ALA A 850 40.10 -20.87 40.57
C ALA A 850 40.18 -22.07 41.54
N LYS A 851 40.22 -23.30 41.01
CA LYS A 851 40.48 -24.50 41.81
C LYS A 851 41.88 -24.37 42.41
N SER A 852 41.99 -24.26 43.73
CA SER A 852 43.24 -24.51 44.44
C SER A 852 43.57 -26.01 44.30
N ASN A 853 44.72 -26.33 43.71
CA ASN A 853 45.39 -27.60 43.98
C ASN A 853 45.92 -27.61 45.40
#